data_AF-A0A0D3KAC0-F1
#
_entry.id   AF-A0A0D3KAC0-F1
#
_cell.length_a   1.000
_cell.length_b   1.000
_cell.length_c   1.000
_cell.angle_alpha   90.00
_cell.angle_beta   90.00
_cell.angle_gamma   90.00
#
_symmetry.space_group_name_H-M   'P 1'
#
loop_
_entity.id
_entity.type
_entity.pdbx_description
1 polymer ?
#
loop_
_entity_poly.entity_id
_entity_poly.type
_entity_poly.pdbx_seq_one_letter_code
_entity_poly.pdbx_strand_id
1 'polypeptide(L)'
;MSGLDKIESIDAEAGTIRCGAGVKLCDLEDHARQHGWELRQHPSTRRTASVGGFVAGGSTGHGALLHGGLSEDGAVLGLRVVTAEDQTPRVLELSGRDVFPVVHAYGTNGVITSVELPLARAQAWSDVTAAFPSLDAAAAFALDVANAPAVVKRGISVFQAPIAHKYLEADALMHATGADAPQWDSAHGRDGAMAAGGDARHVAMVGPVERLCAEHGGLTTRVVKATEAPRPMYEFGWNHTTLHALRADKSVTYLQCVLEPSSALGLLRRVSGEFGPSELLQHLEVVNFGGRAGFASLALLWPKGETGEAANQRLREILSWHEANGIPVFDPHTHVLEDGGMKVTDWAQLGFKRRVDPHGLLNPGKMRAWEEQSATADTSDPRGAFAASYRIADTSAVGGGPNVATSATAADASSTAADSFGTHASSPGSGRRRPRSRLWGEWSTADFAEADLSQAVAVLPLGAVEAHGPHLPLGVDAMHNADLLHRALAALPEEALVLAMPPLDVGVSCEHAGFAGTLELSAETAAAAWCELGACVARVGIRKLVLYNSHGGNHALAEVVARRLRKRHGMLTVLAMNLGASMAPGSACANLFPEDEMRYGLHGGALETSLMLHLRPQLVSTSAAKDFASRAAEQPKDAALQLHAPGFATKTGWLSQDLNAHGVVGAAATLSSAEKGATLARECVESLRKLLVEVHAADVDELLSDRPLFPPQGDAGGELR
;
A
#
# COMPACT_ATOMS: atom_id res chain seq x y z
N MET A 1 1.94 33.26 2.66
CA MET A 1 1.84 32.44 1.43
C MET A 1 0.43 32.37 0.84
N SER A 2 -0.56 33.15 1.30
CA SER A 2 -1.96 33.06 0.83
C SER A 2 -2.17 33.38 -0.65
N GLY A 3 -1.24 34.11 -1.30
CA GLY A 3 -1.29 34.36 -2.74
C GLY A 3 -0.78 33.21 -3.63
N LEU A 4 -0.27 32.11 -3.03
CA LEU A 4 0.06 30.88 -3.75
C LEU A 4 -1.08 29.87 -3.57
N ASP A 5 -2.27 30.23 -4.02
CA ASP A 5 -3.55 29.54 -3.79
C ASP A 5 -4.07 28.80 -5.04
N LYS A 6 -3.17 28.49 -5.99
CA LYS A 6 -3.53 27.75 -7.20
C LYS A 6 -3.31 26.26 -7.03
N ILE A 7 -4.29 25.46 -7.45
CA ILE A 7 -4.07 24.04 -7.73
C ILE A 7 -3.32 23.97 -9.06
N GLU A 8 -2.14 23.35 -9.05
CA GLU A 8 -1.23 23.33 -10.20
C GLU A 8 -1.58 22.18 -11.15
N SER A 9 -1.84 20.99 -10.59
CA SER A 9 -2.21 19.80 -11.36
C SER A 9 -2.87 18.74 -10.48
N ILE A 10 -3.69 17.89 -11.09
CA ILE A 10 -4.18 16.64 -10.50
C ILE A 10 -3.93 15.50 -11.50
N ASP A 11 -3.27 14.45 -11.04
CA ASP A 11 -3.14 13.20 -11.78
C ASP A 11 -4.18 12.22 -11.24
N ALA A 12 -5.31 12.12 -11.93
CA ALA A 12 -6.40 11.24 -11.52
C ALA A 12 -6.13 9.75 -11.81
N GLU A 13 -5.09 9.40 -12.58
CA GLU A 13 -4.67 8.02 -12.82
C GLU A 13 -3.74 7.57 -11.69
N ALA A 14 -2.77 8.40 -11.31
CA ALA A 14 -1.85 8.14 -10.20
C ALA A 14 -2.47 8.43 -8.82
N GLY A 15 -3.53 9.22 -8.76
CA GLY A 15 -4.14 9.67 -7.50
C GLY A 15 -3.23 10.63 -6.75
N THR A 16 -2.70 11.65 -7.42
CA THR A 16 -1.85 12.68 -6.81
C THR A 16 -2.35 14.08 -7.15
N ILE A 17 -2.04 15.05 -6.29
CA ILE A 17 -2.40 16.44 -6.51
C ILE A 17 -1.23 17.35 -6.13
N ARG A 18 -0.95 18.35 -6.98
CA ARG A 18 0.05 19.38 -6.73
C ARG A 18 -0.63 20.74 -6.66
N CYS A 19 -0.26 21.52 -5.65
CA CYS A 19 -0.89 22.81 -5.39
C CYS A 19 0.06 23.78 -4.69
N GLY A 20 -0.21 25.08 -4.81
CA GLY A 20 0.51 26.11 -4.10
C GLY A 20 0.31 26.02 -2.58
N ALA A 21 1.32 26.44 -1.83
CA ALA A 21 1.34 26.33 -0.37
C ALA A 21 0.19 27.09 0.35
N GLY A 22 -0.42 28.07 -0.31
CA GLY A 22 -1.51 28.90 0.20
C GLY A 22 -2.91 28.29 0.05
N VAL A 23 -3.07 27.25 -0.79
CA VAL A 23 -4.35 26.59 -1.04
C VAL A 23 -4.96 26.11 0.29
N LYS A 24 -6.26 26.33 0.49
CA LYS A 24 -6.97 25.82 1.66
C LYS A 24 -7.27 24.33 1.48
N LEU A 25 -7.16 23.58 2.58
CA LEU A 25 -7.39 22.14 2.56
C LEU A 25 -8.83 21.77 2.20
N CYS A 26 -9.83 22.60 2.52
CA CYS A 26 -11.21 22.40 2.05
C CYS A 26 -11.33 22.52 0.53
N ASP A 27 -10.73 23.56 -0.07
CA ASP A 27 -10.79 23.79 -1.51
C ASP A 27 -10.06 22.67 -2.26
N LEU A 28 -8.95 22.18 -1.69
CA LEU A 28 -8.19 21.05 -2.23
C LEU A 28 -8.98 19.72 -2.15
N GLU A 29 -9.65 19.44 -1.01
CA GLU A 29 -10.52 18.27 -0.84
C GLU A 29 -11.70 18.33 -1.82
N ASP A 30 -12.38 19.47 -1.92
CA ASP A 30 -13.54 19.65 -2.82
C ASP A 30 -13.14 19.48 -4.28
N HIS A 31 -11.98 20.02 -4.67
CA HIS A 31 -11.43 19.80 -6.01
C HIS A 31 -11.08 18.32 -6.25
N ALA A 32 -10.37 17.67 -5.33
CA ALA A 32 -10.04 16.24 -5.46
C ALA A 32 -11.31 15.38 -5.61
N ARG A 33 -12.39 15.70 -4.86
CA ARG A 33 -13.67 14.97 -4.91
C ARG A 33 -14.37 15.08 -6.25
N GLN A 34 -14.23 16.19 -6.97
CA GLN A 34 -14.74 16.33 -8.34
C GLN A 34 -14.10 15.32 -9.31
N HIS A 35 -12.91 14.82 -8.98
CA HIS A 35 -12.19 13.80 -9.75
C HIS A 35 -12.30 12.38 -9.16
N GLY A 36 -13.19 12.15 -8.18
CA GLY A 36 -13.37 10.84 -7.53
C GLY A 36 -12.30 10.49 -6.50
N TRP A 37 -11.59 11.50 -5.99
CA TRP A 37 -10.51 11.38 -5.02
C TRP A 37 -10.76 12.20 -3.76
N GLU A 38 -10.02 11.97 -2.69
CA GLU A 38 -10.04 12.76 -1.46
C GLU A 38 -8.65 12.81 -0.83
N LEU A 39 -8.40 13.78 0.05
CA LEU A 39 -7.15 13.85 0.79
C LEU A 39 -7.04 12.63 1.72
N ARG A 40 -5.87 11.99 1.71
CA ARG A 40 -5.55 10.90 2.64
C ARG A 40 -5.64 11.33 4.09
N GLN A 41 -5.23 12.57 4.38
CA GLN A 41 -5.36 13.12 5.72
C GLN A 41 -5.51 14.63 5.71
N HIS A 42 -6.14 15.15 6.76
CA HIS A 42 -6.24 16.59 7.02
C HIS A 42 -6.42 16.87 8.53
N PRO A 43 -5.98 18.03 9.03
CA PRO A 43 -6.27 18.45 10.39
C PRO A 43 -7.77 18.72 10.57
N SER A 44 -8.24 18.78 11.82
CA SER A 44 -9.63 19.18 12.10
C SER A 44 -9.95 20.61 11.63
N THR A 45 -8.93 21.45 11.43
CA THR A 45 -9.02 22.81 10.87
C THR A 45 -9.09 22.84 9.33
N ARG A 46 -9.55 21.77 8.67
CA ARG A 46 -9.62 21.64 7.19
C ARG A 46 -10.19 22.88 6.48
N ARG A 47 -11.23 23.50 7.04
CA ARG A 47 -11.89 24.68 6.47
C ARG A 47 -11.02 25.94 6.43
N THR A 48 -10.00 26.04 7.28
CA THR A 48 -9.24 27.29 7.46
C THR A 48 -7.75 27.11 7.23
N ALA A 49 -7.20 25.91 7.45
CA ALA A 49 -5.79 25.61 7.28
C ALA A 49 -5.38 25.59 5.80
N SER A 50 -4.21 26.17 5.53
CA SER A 50 -3.54 26.04 4.22
C SER A 50 -2.71 24.77 4.15
N VAL A 51 -2.55 24.20 2.96
CA VAL A 51 -1.75 23.00 2.70
C VAL A 51 -0.30 23.16 3.18
N GLY A 52 0.36 24.26 2.81
CA GLY A 52 1.75 24.50 3.22
C GLY A 52 1.90 24.67 4.73
N GLY A 53 0.93 25.31 5.38
CA GLY A 53 0.88 25.42 6.84
C GLY A 53 0.72 24.06 7.53
N PHE A 54 -0.13 23.18 6.99
CA PHE A 54 -0.27 21.82 7.49
C PHE A 54 1.02 21.00 7.32
N VAL A 55 1.67 21.08 6.17
CA VAL A 55 2.94 20.37 5.95
C VAL A 55 4.09 20.93 6.80
N ALA A 56 4.18 22.25 6.94
CA ALA A 56 5.30 22.88 7.65
C ALA A 56 5.15 22.85 9.19
N GLY A 57 3.94 22.76 9.73
CA GLY A 57 3.71 22.84 11.18
C GLY A 57 2.67 21.88 11.75
N GLY A 58 1.94 21.14 10.92
CA GLY A 58 1.08 20.04 11.36
C GLY A 58 1.84 18.72 11.40
N SER A 59 1.23 17.70 12.02
CA SER A 59 1.84 16.37 12.16
C SER A 59 0.92 15.25 11.67
N THR A 60 -0.36 15.30 12.03
CA THR A 60 -1.35 14.27 11.74
C THR A 60 -2.77 14.85 11.76
N GLY A 61 -3.79 14.02 11.54
CA GLY A 61 -5.19 14.42 11.61
C GLY A 61 -6.15 13.30 11.21
N HIS A 62 -7.36 13.70 10.80
CA HIS A 62 -8.34 12.78 10.24
C HIS A 62 -7.77 12.10 8.99
N GLY A 63 -7.99 10.80 8.86
CA GLY A 63 -7.45 9.95 7.80
C GLY A 63 -6.12 9.29 8.14
N ALA A 64 -5.38 9.82 9.13
CA ALA A 64 -4.08 9.25 9.53
C ALA A 64 -4.18 7.85 10.14
N LEU A 65 -5.35 7.44 10.64
CA LEU A 65 -5.58 6.07 11.10
C LEU A 65 -5.42 5.05 9.95
N LEU A 66 -5.86 5.41 8.74
CA LEU A 66 -5.73 4.58 7.53
C LEU A 66 -4.40 4.76 6.82
N HIS A 67 -3.91 6.00 6.77
CA HIS A 67 -2.84 6.40 5.86
C HIS A 67 -1.54 6.81 6.55
N GLY A 68 -1.51 6.80 7.89
CA GLY A 68 -0.38 7.30 8.68
C GLY A 68 -0.30 8.83 8.73
N GLY A 69 0.60 9.36 9.55
CA GLY A 69 0.82 10.81 9.70
C GLY A 69 1.68 11.43 8.60
N LEU A 70 1.95 12.73 8.66
CA LEU A 70 2.82 13.45 7.70
C LEU A 70 4.30 13.00 7.76
N SER A 71 4.66 12.30 8.84
CA SER A 71 5.96 11.68 9.05
C SER A 71 6.23 10.45 8.21
N GLU A 72 5.19 9.87 7.62
CA GLU A 72 5.30 8.62 6.90
C GLU A 72 5.82 8.83 5.48
N ASP A 73 6.65 7.89 5.02
CA ASP A 73 7.16 7.89 3.65
C ASP A 73 5.97 7.82 2.67
N GLY A 74 5.91 8.78 1.75
CA GLY A 74 4.80 8.93 0.81
C GLY A 74 3.60 9.73 1.32
N ALA A 75 3.58 10.26 2.55
CA ALA A 75 2.52 11.18 3.01
C ALA A 75 2.60 12.56 2.34
N VAL A 76 3.81 12.99 1.99
CA VAL A 76 4.12 14.15 1.16
C VAL A 76 5.04 13.66 0.04
N LEU A 77 4.63 13.81 -1.22
CA LEU A 77 5.36 13.24 -2.36
C LEU A 77 6.46 14.17 -2.86
N GLY A 78 6.22 15.48 -2.77
CA GLY A 78 7.17 16.48 -3.23
C GLY A 78 6.90 17.88 -2.68
N LEU A 79 7.94 18.69 -2.63
CA LEU A 79 7.90 20.08 -2.17
C LEU A 79 8.77 20.96 -3.07
N ARG A 80 8.21 22.08 -3.53
CA ARG A 80 9.01 23.19 -4.07
C ARG A 80 9.33 24.17 -2.96
N VAL A 81 10.62 24.35 -2.67
CA VAL A 81 11.10 25.16 -1.54
C VAL A 81 12.04 26.26 -2.02
N VAL A 82 11.83 27.48 -1.55
CA VAL A 82 12.72 28.62 -1.81
C VAL A 82 13.63 28.85 -0.61
N THR A 83 14.93 28.99 -0.86
CA THR A 83 15.98 29.20 0.16
C THR A 83 16.10 30.67 0.58
N ALA A 84 16.79 30.94 1.69
CA ALA A 84 17.13 32.28 2.17
C ALA A 84 18.66 32.46 2.17
N GLU A 85 19.23 32.89 1.04
CA GLU A 85 20.67 32.99 0.82
C GLU A 85 21.05 34.41 0.35
N ASP A 86 22.34 34.77 0.43
CA ASP A 86 22.83 36.12 0.07
C ASP A 86 22.62 36.49 -1.40
N GLN A 87 22.67 35.48 -2.28
CA GLN A 87 22.52 35.63 -3.72
C GLN A 87 21.05 35.41 -4.12
N THR A 88 20.81 35.15 -5.40
CA THR A 88 19.48 34.75 -5.88
C THR A 88 18.99 33.51 -5.11
N PRO A 89 17.83 33.59 -4.43
CA PRO A 89 17.23 32.43 -3.77
C PRO A 89 17.12 31.25 -4.73
N ARG A 90 17.57 30.08 -4.29
CA ARG A 90 17.44 28.85 -5.07
C ARG A 90 16.04 28.28 -4.90
N VAL A 91 15.54 27.68 -5.96
CA VAL A 91 14.33 26.86 -5.94
C VAL A 91 14.77 25.41 -5.90
N LEU A 92 14.42 24.72 -4.82
CA LEU A 92 14.66 23.30 -4.62
C LEU A 92 13.38 22.53 -4.93
N GLU A 93 13.48 21.51 -5.77
CA GLU A 93 12.43 20.51 -5.97
C GLU A 93 12.82 19.27 -5.17
N LEU A 94 12.14 19.06 -4.05
CA LEU A 94 12.36 17.93 -3.14
C LEU A 94 11.33 16.86 -3.45
N SER A 95 11.73 15.59 -3.44
CA SER A 95 10.83 14.45 -3.71
C SER A 95 11.19 13.25 -2.86
N GLY A 96 10.24 12.33 -2.66
CA GLY A 96 10.45 11.16 -1.81
C GLY A 96 10.94 11.57 -0.42
N ARG A 97 12.03 10.97 0.05
CA ARG A 97 12.56 11.24 1.40
C ARG A 97 13.23 12.60 1.57
N ASP A 98 13.54 13.30 0.47
CA ASP A 98 14.18 14.62 0.54
C ASP A 98 13.24 15.72 1.05
N VAL A 99 11.93 15.44 1.20
CA VAL A 99 10.96 16.38 1.77
C VAL A 99 11.08 16.49 3.30
N PHE A 100 11.60 15.45 3.96
CA PHE A 100 11.57 15.34 5.43
C PHE A 100 12.29 16.47 6.15
N PRO A 101 13.37 17.08 5.65
CA PRO A 101 13.98 18.22 6.31
C PRO A 101 13.07 19.45 6.48
N VAL A 102 12.00 19.53 5.70
CA VAL A 102 11.08 20.67 5.62
C VAL A 102 9.72 20.37 6.28
N VAL A 103 9.26 19.13 6.21
CA VAL A 103 8.02 18.68 6.88
C VAL A 103 8.14 18.92 8.38
N HIS A 104 7.14 19.58 8.98
CA HIS A 104 7.10 19.96 10.40
C HIS A 104 8.35 20.72 10.90
N ALA A 105 9.03 21.47 10.03
CA ALA A 105 10.22 22.26 10.39
C ALA A 105 9.88 23.73 10.70
N TYR A 106 8.60 24.08 10.82
CA TYR A 106 8.10 25.43 11.12
C TYR A 106 8.59 26.52 10.15
N GLY A 107 8.95 26.14 8.93
CA GLY A 107 9.51 27.05 7.93
C GLY A 107 10.94 27.51 8.24
N THR A 108 11.65 26.88 9.19
CA THR A 108 13.04 27.21 9.52
C THR A 108 14.04 26.82 8.44
N ASN A 109 13.63 25.95 7.51
CA ASN A 109 14.49 25.31 6.51
C ASN A 109 14.03 25.60 5.07
N GLY A 110 13.34 26.72 4.86
CA GLY A 110 12.90 27.17 3.54
C GLY A 110 11.42 27.55 3.47
N VAL A 111 11.07 28.31 2.44
CA VAL A 111 9.70 28.73 2.17
C VAL A 111 9.07 27.77 1.18
N ILE A 112 8.09 26.98 1.63
CA ILE A 112 7.31 26.08 0.76
C ILE A 112 6.46 26.93 -0.18
N THR A 113 6.57 26.66 -1.48
CA THR A 113 5.81 27.36 -2.53
C THR A 113 4.81 26.44 -3.25
N SER A 114 5.14 25.16 -3.41
CA SER A 114 4.26 24.13 -3.95
C SER A 114 4.39 22.83 -3.15
N VAL A 115 3.31 22.08 -3.04
CA VAL A 115 3.18 20.82 -2.32
C VAL A 115 2.50 19.80 -3.22
N GLU A 116 3.09 18.61 -3.32
CA GLU A 116 2.49 17.44 -3.95
C GLU A 116 2.09 16.42 -2.89
N LEU A 117 0.82 16.02 -2.90
CA LEU A 117 0.21 15.10 -1.95
C LEU A 117 -0.39 13.90 -2.67
N PRO A 118 -0.37 12.71 -2.04
CA PRO A 118 -1.14 11.59 -2.52
C PRO A 118 -2.62 11.76 -2.17
N LEU A 119 -3.49 11.13 -2.95
CA LEU A 119 -4.93 11.05 -2.72
C LEU A 119 -5.35 9.62 -2.35
N ALA A 120 -6.56 9.50 -1.82
CA ALA A 120 -7.30 8.25 -1.66
C ALA A 120 -8.60 8.31 -2.48
N ARG A 121 -9.18 7.16 -2.84
CA ARG A 121 -10.46 7.14 -3.54
C ARG A 121 -11.53 7.76 -2.65
N ALA A 122 -12.28 8.72 -3.20
CA ALA A 122 -13.35 9.40 -2.48
C ALA A 122 -14.35 8.36 -1.93
N GLN A 123 -14.65 8.46 -0.63
CA GLN A 123 -15.64 7.61 0.02
C GLN A 123 -16.87 8.43 0.40
N ALA A 124 -18.01 7.74 0.46
CA ALA A 124 -19.24 8.24 1.07
C ALA A 124 -19.22 7.85 2.55
N TRP A 125 -18.78 8.80 3.37
CA TRP A 125 -18.56 8.59 4.78
C TRP A 125 -19.82 8.83 5.63
N SER A 126 -19.95 8.08 6.73
CA SER A 126 -21.01 8.24 7.73
C SER A 126 -20.43 8.52 9.12
N ASP A 127 -20.97 9.52 9.79
CA ASP A 127 -20.69 9.86 11.19
C ASP A 127 -21.48 8.92 12.12
N VAL A 128 -20.78 8.24 13.04
CA VAL A 128 -21.36 7.33 14.04
C VAL A 128 -21.04 7.80 15.45
N THR A 129 -22.06 7.93 16.29
CA THR A 129 -21.88 8.28 17.71
C THR A 129 -22.35 7.14 18.61
N ALA A 130 -21.58 6.87 19.67
CA ALA A 130 -21.90 5.88 20.67
C ALA A 130 -21.57 6.36 22.08
N ALA A 131 -22.45 6.06 23.03
CA ALA A 131 -22.29 6.40 24.45
C ALA A 131 -22.00 5.14 25.27
N PHE A 132 -21.08 5.25 26.24
CA PHE A 132 -20.62 4.12 27.05
C PHE A 132 -20.69 4.45 28.54
N PRO A 133 -20.88 3.46 29.42
CA PRO A 133 -20.97 3.68 30.87
C PRO A 133 -19.63 4.08 31.50
N SER A 134 -18.49 3.91 30.81
CA SER A 134 -17.18 4.30 31.31
C SER A 134 -16.20 4.66 30.19
N LEU A 135 -15.17 5.44 30.54
CA LEU A 135 -14.05 5.75 29.65
C LEU A 135 -13.31 4.50 29.17
N ASP A 136 -13.15 3.51 30.05
CA ASP A 136 -12.45 2.26 29.73
C ASP A 136 -13.20 1.46 28.66
N ALA A 137 -14.53 1.36 28.79
CA ALA A 137 -15.38 0.71 27.79
C ALA A 137 -15.33 1.44 26.43
N ALA A 138 -15.40 2.77 26.44
CA ALA A 138 -15.31 3.58 25.22
C ALA A 138 -13.95 3.43 24.52
N ALA A 139 -12.85 3.41 25.30
CA ALA A 139 -11.51 3.23 24.77
C ALA A 139 -11.29 1.80 24.22
N ALA A 140 -11.77 0.77 24.93
CA ALA A 140 -11.68 -0.61 24.46
C ALA A 140 -12.45 -0.80 23.13
N PHE A 141 -13.69 -0.29 23.07
CA PHE A 141 -14.47 -0.26 21.83
C PHE A 141 -13.74 0.45 20.68
N ALA A 142 -13.14 1.61 20.95
CA ALA A 142 -12.43 2.39 19.93
C ALA A 142 -11.25 1.61 19.32
N LEU A 143 -10.49 0.88 20.16
CA LEU A 143 -9.40 0.01 19.69
C LEU A 143 -9.92 -1.19 18.89
N ASP A 144 -11.02 -1.81 19.30
CA ASP A 144 -11.60 -2.95 18.58
C ASP A 144 -12.13 -2.54 17.19
N VAL A 145 -12.80 -1.38 17.09
CA VAL A 145 -13.22 -0.81 15.79
C VAL A 145 -12.00 -0.46 14.93
N ALA A 146 -10.94 0.08 15.53
CA ALA A 146 -9.70 0.40 14.84
C ALA A 146 -9.03 -0.85 14.24
N ASN A 147 -9.05 -1.96 14.96
CA ASN A 147 -8.44 -3.21 14.54
C ASN A 147 -9.37 -4.09 13.68
N ALA A 148 -10.67 -3.79 13.60
CA ALA A 148 -11.62 -4.55 12.78
C ALA A 148 -11.33 -4.39 11.27
N PRO A 149 -10.89 -5.44 10.56
CA PRO A 149 -10.45 -5.32 9.15
C PRO A 149 -11.61 -5.02 8.19
N ALA A 150 -12.83 -5.43 8.55
CA ALA A 150 -14.04 -5.20 7.73
C ALA A 150 -14.60 -3.78 7.84
N VAL A 151 -14.13 -2.98 8.82
CA VAL A 151 -14.56 -1.60 9.02
C VAL A 151 -13.50 -0.68 8.41
N VAL A 152 -13.89 0.09 7.40
CA VAL A 152 -13.08 1.21 6.89
C VAL A 152 -13.44 2.45 7.69
N LYS A 153 -12.46 3.10 8.33
CA LYS A 153 -12.67 4.23 9.25
C LYS A 153 -11.72 5.38 8.95
N ARG A 154 -12.21 6.61 8.81
CA ARG A 154 -11.34 7.78 8.60
C ARG A 154 -10.76 8.35 9.90
N GLY A 155 -11.46 8.21 11.03
CA GLY A 155 -11.00 8.68 12.35
C GLY A 155 -11.84 8.08 13.47
N ILE A 156 -11.32 8.03 14.70
CA ILE A 156 -12.09 7.58 15.87
C ILE A 156 -11.62 8.42 17.05
N SER A 157 -12.56 9.09 17.71
CA SER A 157 -12.28 9.97 18.84
C SER A 157 -13.07 9.52 20.07
N VAL A 158 -12.44 9.55 21.23
CA VAL A 158 -13.05 9.21 22.53
C VAL A 158 -13.00 10.42 23.44
N PHE A 159 -14.14 10.79 24.01
CA PHE A 159 -14.29 11.94 24.88
C PHE A 159 -14.75 11.48 26.27
N GLN A 160 -13.92 11.68 27.29
CA GLN A 160 -14.31 11.41 28.67
C GLN A 160 -15.42 12.38 29.10
N ALA A 161 -16.44 11.89 29.81
CA ALA A 161 -17.39 12.80 30.49
C ALA A 161 -16.63 13.72 31.47
N PRO A 162 -16.97 15.02 31.54
CA PRO A 162 -18.11 15.70 30.92
C PRO A 162 -17.88 16.32 29.53
N ILE A 163 -16.77 16.05 28.82
CA ILE A 163 -16.33 16.84 27.64
C ILE A 163 -17.45 17.02 26.61
N ALA A 164 -18.08 15.93 26.17
CA ALA A 164 -19.10 15.97 25.12
C ALA A 164 -20.31 16.84 25.50
N HIS A 165 -20.84 16.68 26.72
CA HIS A 165 -22.03 17.43 27.14
C HIS A 165 -21.71 18.87 27.55
N LYS A 166 -20.52 19.12 28.09
CA LYS A 166 -20.16 20.44 28.63
C LYS A 166 -19.61 21.37 27.55
N TYR A 167 -18.85 20.84 26.59
CA TYR A 167 -18.10 21.68 25.65
C TYR A 167 -18.49 21.46 24.20
N LEU A 168 -18.99 20.28 23.82
CA LEU A 168 -19.21 19.93 22.40
C LEU A 168 -20.66 20.10 21.93
N GLU A 169 -21.52 20.73 22.74
CA GLU A 169 -22.96 20.86 22.46
C GLU A 169 -23.55 19.49 22.07
N ALA A 170 -23.71 18.58 23.05
CA ALA A 170 -24.05 17.16 22.81
C ALA A 170 -25.15 16.94 21.75
N ASP A 171 -26.17 17.79 21.67
CA ASP A 171 -27.22 17.70 20.65
C ASP A 171 -26.68 17.92 19.22
N ALA A 172 -25.75 18.85 19.02
CA ALA A 172 -25.08 19.09 17.74
C ALA A 172 -24.17 17.93 17.35
N LEU A 173 -23.43 17.39 18.32
CA LEU A 173 -22.56 16.22 18.16
C LEU A 173 -23.34 14.94 17.81
N MET A 174 -24.54 14.81 18.36
CA MET A 174 -25.45 13.67 18.15
C MET A 174 -26.44 13.93 17.01
N HIS A 175 -26.34 15.09 16.36
CA HIS A 175 -27.26 15.63 15.36
C HIS A 175 -28.75 15.62 15.78
N ALA A 176 -29.02 15.59 17.07
CA ALA A 176 -30.36 15.43 17.65
C ALA A 176 -31.20 16.71 17.48
N THR A 177 -32.32 16.60 16.77
CA THR A 177 -33.32 17.66 16.67
C THR A 177 -34.71 17.06 16.93
N GLY A 178 -35.46 17.60 17.88
CA GLY A 178 -36.87 17.23 18.12
C GLY A 178 -37.10 16.14 19.17
N ALA A 179 -38.33 15.62 19.22
CA ALA A 179 -38.83 14.73 20.27
C ALA A 179 -38.24 13.29 20.26
N ASP A 180 -37.54 12.91 19.18
CA ASP A 180 -36.88 11.60 19.02
C ASP A 180 -35.39 11.62 19.40
N ALA A 181 -34.89 12.71 19.99
CA ALA A 181 -33.54 12.75 20.54
C ALA A 181 -33.40 11.63 21.60
N PRO A 182 -32.40 10.72 21.49
CA PRO A 182 -32.19 9.71 22.51
C PRO A 182 -32.04 10.39 23.85
N GLN A 183 -32.99 10.12 24.75
CA GLN A 183 -32.91 10.62 26.12
C GLN A 183 -31.68 9.98 26.74
N TRP A 184 -30.75 10.83 27.18
CA TRP A 184 -29.58 10.43 27.94
C TRP A 184 -30.09 9.65 29.16
N ASP A 185 -30.09 8.31 29.10
CA ASP A 185 -30.35 7.51 30.29
C ASP A 185 -29.33 7.96 31.33
N SER A 186 -29.81 8.29 32.51
CA SER A 186 -29.02 8.67 33.68
C SER A 186 -27.75 7.84 33.88
N ALA A 187 -27.76 6.54 33.52
CA ALA A 187 -26.60 5.65 33.64
C ALA A 187 -25.52 5.84 32.54
N HIS A 188 -25.91 6.22 31.32
CA HIS A 188 -25.01 6.35 30.17
C HIS A 188 -24.68 7.81 29.83
N GLY A 189 -25.45 8.74 30.40
CA GLY A 189 -25.42 10.12 29.98
C GLY A 189 -24.77 11.12 30.95
N ARG A 190 -24.95 10.99 32.26
CA ARG A 190 -24.33 11.97 33.16
C ARG A 190 -22.86 11.66 33.43
N ASP A 191 -22.51 10.38 33.39
CA ASP A 191 -21.20 9.88 33.82
C ASP A 191 -20.42 9.11 32.71
N GLY A 192 -21.01 8.94 31.53
CA GLY A 192 -20.52 8.08 30.45
C GLY A 192 -19.60 8.75 29.43
N ALA A 193 -18.54 8.06 28.99
CA ALA A 193 -17.68 8.52 27.91
C ALA A 193 -18.32 8.28 26.54
N MET A 194 -18.08 9.19 25.60
CA MET A 194 -18.59 9.08 24.22
C MET A 194 -17.46 8.64 23.30
N ALA A 195 -17.67 7.57 22.52
CA ALA A 195 -16.80 7.26 21.39
C ALA A 195 -17.54 7.60 20.09
N ALA A 196 -16.94 8.46 19.28
CA ALA A 196 -17.41 8.72 17.94
C ALA A 196 -16.65 7.79 16.99
N GLY A 197 -17.37 6.82 16.44
CA GLY A 197 -16.87 5.96 15.37
C GLY A 197 -16.93 6.72 14.04
N GLY A 198 -15.81 6.82 13.36
CA GLY A 198 -15.68 7.66 12.18
C GLY A 198 -16.54 7.27 11.01
N ASP A 199 -16.64 8.23 10.09
CA ASP A 199 -16.64 8.06 8.65
C ASP A 199 -16.54 6.58 8.25
N ALA A 200 -17.69 5.90 8.17
CA ALA A 200 -17.80 4.50 7.74
C ALA A 200 -18.33 4.45 6.31
N ARG A 201 -17.75 3.58 5.47
CA ARG A 201 -18.17 3.41 4.08
C ARG A 201 -19.56 2.76 4.03
N HIS A 202 -20.59 3.58 3.86
CA HIS A 202 -21.96 3.13 3.59
C HIS A 202 -22.65 2.37 4.75
N VAL A 203 -23.99 2.36 4.77
CA VAL A 203 -24.84 1.76 5.83
C VAL A 203 -24.50 0.28 6.10
N ALA A 204 -23.97 -0.45 5.11
CA ALA A 204 -23.60 -1.85 5.25
C ALA A 204 -22.48 -2.12 6.28
N MET A 205 -21.58 -1.15 6.53
CA MET A 205 -20.47 -1.29 7.48
C MET A 205 -20.80 -0.80 8.91
N VAL A 206 -21.98 -0.22 9.09
CA VAL A 206 -22.48 0.23 10.40
C VAL A 206 -22.82 -0.95 11.30
N GLY A 207 -23.41 -2.02 10.74
CA GLY A 207 -23.83 -3.19 11.53
C GLY A 207 -22.71 -3.83 12.37
N PRO A 208 -21.49 -4.06 11.83
CA PRO A 208 -20.35 -4.48 12.64
C PRO A 208 -19.99 -3.51 13.77
N VAL A 209 -20.05 -2.20 13.54
CA VAL A 209 -19.76 -1.17 14.56
C VAL A 209 -20.82 -1.18 15.66
N GLU A 210 -22.10 -1.30 15.31
CA GLU A 210 -23.21 -1.42 16.28
C GLU A 210 -23.08 -2.67 17.16
N ARG A 211 -22.68 -3.81 16.57
CA ARG A 211 -22.44 -5.05 17.33
C ARG A 211 -21.29 -4.91 18.32
N LEU A 212 -20.14 -4.39 17.87
CA LEU A 212 -19.01 -4.12 18.75
C LEU A 212 -19.41 -3.12 19.86
N CYS A 213 -20.21 -2.11 19.53
CA CYS A 213 -20.70 -1.15 20.51
C CYS A 213 -21.49 -1.85 21.62
N ALA A 214 -22.42 -2.73 21.24
CA ALA A 214 -23.22 -3.51 22.19
C ALA A 214 -22.37 -4.48 23.03
N GLU A 215 -21.35 -5.12 22.45
CA GLU A 215 -20.42 -6.01 23.16
C GLU A 215 -19.63 -5.30 24.27
N HIS A 216 -19.32 -4.01 24.07
CA HIS A 216 -18.68 -3.15 25.06
C HIS A 216 -19.68 -2.44 26.00
N GLY A 217 -20.95 -2.83 25.99
CA GLY A 217 -21.99 -2.22 26.83
C GLY A 217 -22.32 -0.77 26.44
N GLY A 218 -21.99 -0.37 25.22
CA GLY A 218 -22.34 0.93 24.66
C GLY A 218 -23.72 0.93 24.00
N LEU A 219 -24.25 2.13 23.84
CA LEU A 219 -25.44 2.41 23.06
C LEU A 219 -25.03 3.20 21.82
N THR A 220 -25.22 2.64 20.63
CA THR A 220 -25.11 3.42 19.40
C THR A 220 -26.28 4.38 19.36
N THR A 221 -25.97 5.67 19.27
CA THR A 221 -26.97 6.71 19.45
C THR A 221 -27.43 7.31 18.13
N ARG A 222 -26.56 7.33 17.10
CA ARG A 222 -26.94 7.76 15.76
C ARG A 222 -25.92 7.39 14.67
N VAL A 223 -26.43 7.28 13.44
CA VAL A 223 -25.65 7.22 12.20
C VAL A 223 -26.20 8.23 11.20
N VAL A 224 -25.36 9.14 10.70
CA VAL A 224 -25.73 10.18 9.72
C VAL A 224 -24.70 10.19 8.60
N LYS A 225 -25.10 10.47 7.35
CA LYS A 225 -24.11 10.70 6.29
C LYS A 225 -23.32 11.97 6.61
N ALA A 226 -22.00 11.94 6.52
CA ALA A 226 -21.15 13.08 6.89
C ALA A 226 -21.48 14.36 6.08
N THR A 227 -22.00 14.21 4.85
CA THR A 227 -22.45 15.33 4.01
C THR A 227 -23.77 15.98 4.47
N GLU A 228 -24.55 15.28 5.29
CA GLU A 228 -25.84 15.73 5.81
C GLU A 228 -25.72 16.25 7.27
N ALA A 229 -24.56 16.06 7.90
CA ALA A 229 -24.26 16.53 9.24
C ALA A 229 -24.19 18.08 9.29
N PRO A 230 -24.94 18.76 10.18
CA PRO A 230 -24.87 20.21 10.35
C PRO A 230 -23.45 20.72 10.66
N ARG A 231 -22.70 19.91 11.43
CA ARG A 231 -21.27 20.08 11.66
C ARG A 231 -20.61 18.71 11.54
N PRO A 232 -19.61 18.53 10.67
CA PRO A 232 -19.00 17.22 10.45
C PRO A 232 -18.20 16.78 11.68
N MET A 233 -18.15 15.46 11.94
CA MET A 233 -17.50 14.92 13.13
C MET A 233 -16.04 15.35 13.31
N TYR A 234 -15.33 15.59 12.20
CA TYR A 234 -13.94 16.00 12.29
C TYR A 234 -13.70 17.35 12.98
N GLU A 235 -14.73 18.19 13.13
CA GLU A 235 -14.67 19.46 13.85
C GLU A 235 -14.96 19.33 15.36
N PHE A 236 -15.10 18.10 15.84
CA PHE A 236 -15.18 17.79 17.27
C PHE A 236 -13.98 17.01 17.78
N GLY A 237 -13.29 16.25 16.91
CA GLY A 237 -12.04 15.56 17.25
C GLY A 237 -10.80 16.45 17.13
N TRP A 238 -9.66 15.88 17.51
CA TRP A 238 -8.35 16.53 17.59
C TRP A 238 -8.44 17.85 18.38
N ASN A 239 -7.56 18.81 18.10
CA ASN A 239 -7.51 20.04 18.90
C ASN A 239 -8.74 20.96 18.73
N HIS A 240 -9.74 20.57 17.94
CA HIS A 240 -11.03 21.26 17.93
C HIS A 240 -11.80 21.03 19.24
N THR A 241 -11.63 19.89 19.91
CA THR A 241 -12.14 19.66 21.28
C THR A 241 -11.69 20.78 22.21
N THR A 242 -10.38 21.06 22.22
CA THR A 242 -9.76 22.11 23.00
C THR A 242 -10.28 23.48 22.60
N LEU A 243 -10.49 23.74 21.30
CA LEU A 243 -11.06 25.01 20.82
C LEU A 243 -12.50 25.22 21.35
N HIS A 244 -13.33 24.19 21.35
CA HIS A 244 -14.68 24.25 21.92
C HIS A 244 -14.63 24.49 23.43
N ALA A 245 -13.76 23.77 24.15
CA ALA A 245 -13.55 23.98 25.58
C ALA A 245 -13.08 25.41 25.88
N LEU A 246 -12.11 25.94 25.13
CA LEU A 246 -11.59 27.31 25.24
C LEU A 246 -12.65 28.38 24.98
N ARG A 247 -13.71 28.10 24.21
CA ARG A 247 -14.82 29.06 24.03
C ARG A 247 -15.65 29.20 25.30
N ALA A 248 -15.86 28.09 26.02
CA ALA A 248 -16.64 28.06 27.25
C ALA A 248 -15.81 28.43 28.50
N ASP A 249 -14.55 28.02 28.55
CA ASP A 249 -13.65 28.17 29.68
C ASP A 249 -12.25 28.57 29.19
N LYS A 250 -11.82 29.80 29.50
CA LYS A 250 -10.52 30.32 29.07
C LYS A 250 -9.33 29.79 29.88
N SER A 251 -9.58 29.07 30.98
CA SER A 251 -8.52 28.51 31.82
C SER A 251 -8.03 27.14 31.35
N VAL A 252 -8.73 26.51 30.41
CA VAL A 252 -8.36 25.20 29.88
C VAL A 252 -7.13 25.31 28.96
N THR A 253 -6.21 24.37 29.11
CA THR A 253 -5.17 24.06 28.11
C THR A 253 -5.25 22.57 27.76
N TYR A 254 -4.25 22.01 27.09
CA TYR A 254 -4.27 20.61 26.71
C TYR A 254 -2.89 19.95 26.77
N LEU A 255 -2.88 18.65 26.95
CA LEU A 255 -1.71 17.78 26.82
C LEU A 255 -1.63 17.24 25.39
N GLN A 256 -0.44 16.90 24.91
CA GLN A 256 -0.31 15.91 23.83
C GLN A 256 0.62 14.80 24.32
N CYS A 257 0.13 13.57 24.35
CA CYS A 257 0.94 12.41 24.72
C CYS A 257 0.48 11.13 24.02
N VAL A 258 1.29 10.07 24.07
CA VAL A 258 0.98 8.79 23.41
C VAL A 258 0.73 7.70 24.43
N LEU A 259 -0.43 7.05 24.32
CA LEU A 259 -0.73 5.80 25.00
C LEU A 259 -0.48 4.67 24.00
N GLU A 260 0.69 4.04 24.11
CA GLU A 260 1.18 3.06 23.14
C GLU A 260 0.25 1.83 22.97
N PRO A 261 0.18 1.21 21.77
CA PRO A 261 -0.75 0.12 21.47
C PRO A 261 -0.77 -1.06 22.46
N SER A 262 0.41 -1.50 22.93
CA SER A 262 0.53 -2.66 23.85
C SER A 262 -0.02 -2.40 25.25
N SER A 263 -0.03 -1.14 25.67
CA SER A 263 -0.27 -0.75 27.06
C SER A 263 -1.39 0.30 27.20
N ALA A 264 -2.05 0.68 26.09
CA ALA A 264 -2.94 1.82 25.97
C ALA A 264 -3.99 1.91 27.10
N LEU A 265 -4.77 0.86 27.32
CA LEU A 265 -5.81 0.83 28.36
C LEU A 265 -5.22 0.86 29.78
N GLY A 266 -4.09 0.19 29.99
CA GLY A 266 -3.39 0.21 31.28
C GLY A 266 -2.86 1.60 31.64
N LEU A 267 -2.25 2.28 30.65
CA LEU A 267 -1.78 3.67 30.80
C LEU A 267 -2.96 4.62 31.00
N LEU A 268 -4.05 4.47 30.25
CA LEU A 268 -5.27 5.26 30.40
C LEU A 268 -5.83 5.19 31.82
N ARG A 269 -5.94 3.99 32.38
CA ARG A 269 -6.39 3.78 33.77
C ARG A 269 -5.41 4.40 34.77
N ARG A 270 -4.11 4.32 34.52
CA ARG A 270 -3.09 4.92 35.39
C ARG A 270 -3.21 6.45 35.43
N VAL A 271 -3.32 7.10 34.27
CA VAL A 271 -3.51 8.56 34.19
C VAL A 271 -4.81 8.98 34.87
N SER A 272 -5.90 8.24 34.61
CA SER A 272 -7.23 8.54 35.21
C SER A 272 -7.27 8.31 36.72
N GLY A 273 -6.42 7.43 37.26
CA GLY A 273 -6.28 7.19 38.69
C GLY A 273 -5.44 8.26 39.40
N GLU A 274 -4.45 8.83 38.70
CA GLU A 274 -3.61 9.91 39.23
C GLU A 274 -4.34 11.27 39.19
N PHE A 275 -4.91 11.62 38.05
CA PHE A 275 -5.49 12.94 37.83
C PHE A 275 -7.01 12.86 37.82
N GLY A 276 -7.63 13.56 38.78
CA GLY A 276 -9.09 13.65 38.86
C GLY A 276 -9.69 14.56 37.77
N PRO A 277 -11.02 14.47 37.54
CA PRO A 277 -11.72 15.18 36.46
C PRO A 277 -11.73 16.71 36.58
N SER A 278 -11.27 17.25 37.72
CA SER A 278 -11.09 18.69 37.94
C SER A 278 -9.74 19.24 37.44
N GLU A 279 -8.81 18.36 37.08
CA GLU A 279 -7.45 18.73 36.66
C GLU A 279 -7.13 18.20 35.26
N LEU A 280 -7.57 16.99 34.93
CA LEU A 280 -7.35 16.37 33.63
C LEU A 280 -8.60 15.61 33.17
N LEU A 281 -9.01 15.81 31.93
CA LEU A 281 -10.03 15.00 31.26
C LEU A 281 -9.49 14.43 29.95
N GLN A 282 -9.62 13.12 29.78
CA GLN A 282 -9.11 12.40 28.62
C GLN A 282 -9.92 12.71 27.37
N HIS A 283 -9.20 13.08 26.32
CA HIS A 283 -9.67 13.12 24.94
C HIS A 283 -8.66 12.32 24.13
N LEU A 284 -9.10 11.21 23.55
CA LEU A 284 -8.23 10.27 22.84
C LEU A 284 -8.56 10.28 21.36
N GLU A 285 -7.53 10.30 20.53
CA GLU A 285 -7.60 10.01 19.10
C GLU A 285 -6.96 8.66 18.84
N VAL A 286 -7.66 7.77 18.16
CA VAL A 286 -7.05 6.51 17.71
C VAL A 286 -6.08 6.81 16.58
N VAL A 287 -4.82 6.41 16.77
CA VAL A 287 -3.74 6.59 15.80
C VAL A 287 -3.08 5.25 15.51
N ASN A 288 -2.58 5.10 14.28
CA ASN A 288 -1.82 3.95 13.85
C ASN A 288 -0.32 4.17 14.12
N PHE A 289 0.29 3.31 14.95
CA PHE A 289 1.71 3.29 15.28
C PHE A 289 2.35 2.05 14.64
N GLY A 290 2.93 2.18 13.45
CA GLY A 290 3.64 1.08 12.78
C GLY A 290 2.76 -0.15 12.49
N GLY A 291 1.48 0.07 12.16
CA GLY A 291 0.50 -0.98 11.88
C GLY A 291 -0.37 -1.36 13.09
N ARG A 292 -0.17 -0.76 14.27
CA ARG A 292 -0.89 -1.08 15.51
C ARG A 292 -1.69 0.12 16.01
N ALA A 293 -2.96 -0.07 16.35
CA ALA A 293 -3.79 0.99 16.91
C ALA A 293 -3.42 1.30 18.36
N GLY A 294 -3.19 2.56 18.67
CA GLY A 294 -3.04 3.10 20.03
C GLY A 294 -3.74 4.45 20.13
N PHE A 295 -3.42 5.26 21.16
CA PHE A 295 -3.99 6.59 21.30
C PHE A 295 -2.94 7.70 21.27
N ALA A 296 -3.25 8.77 20.55
CA ALA A 296 -2.75 10.09 20.90
C ALA A 296 -3.77 10.73 21.85
N SER A 297 -3.36 11.08 23.06
CA SER A 297 -4.21 11.80 24.01
C SER A 297 -4.01 13.30 23.83
N LEU A 298 -5.11 14.01 23.61
CA LEU A 298 -5.21 15.47 23.62
C LEU A 298 -5.97 15.93 24.88
N ALA A 299 -5.67 15.33 26.03
CA ALA A 299 -6.40 15.56 27.28
C ALA A 299 -6.51 17.05 27.63
N LEU A 300 -7.70 17.48 28.03
CA LEU A 300 -7.94 18.84 28.53
C LEU A 300 -7.35 18.97 29.94
N LEU A 301 -6.66 20.07 30.19
CA LEU A 301 -5.94 20.34 31.43
C LEU A 301 -6.39 21.64 32.10
N TRP A 302 -6.45 21.62 33.43
CA TRP A 302 -6.61 22.78 34.30
C TRP A 302 -5.51 22.80 35.36
N PRO A 303 -4.29 23.23 35.00
CA PRO A 303 -3.19 23.31 35.96
C PRO A 303 -3.55 24.24 37.11
N LYS A 304 -3.63 23.70 38.33
CA LYS A 304 -4.04 24.46 39.51
C LYS A 304 -2.89 25.30 40.04
N GLY A 305 -3.17 26.56 40.40
CA GLY A 305 -2.22 27.44 41.08
C GLY A 305 -2.85 28.78 41.42
N GLU A 306 -2.49 29.35 42.57
CA GLU A 306 -2.95 30.69 42.99
C GLU A 306 -2.38 31.81 42.10
N THR A 307 -1.27 31.53 41.43
CA THR A 307 -0.59 32.42 40.48
C THR A 307 -0.34 31.70 39.15
N GLY A 308 -0.08 32.46 38.09
CA GLY A 308 0.30 31.88 36.79
C GLY A 308 1.60 31.06 36.86
N GLU A 309 2.54 31.44 37.74
CA GLU A 309 3.77 30.70 37.95
C GLU A 309 3.52 29.35 38.65
N ALA A 310 2.64 29.33 39.66
CA ALA A 310 2.22 28.10 40.32
C ALA A 310 1.48 27.16 39.36
N ALA A 311 0.59 27.70 38.52
CA ALA A 311 -0.11 26.93 37.49
C ALA A 311 0.88 26.35 36.45
N ASN A 312 1.87 27.14 36.00
CA ASN A 312 2.91 26.68 35.10
C ASN A 312 3.81 25.61 35.73
N GLN A 313 4.10 25.72 37.03
CA GLN A 313 4.83 24.70 37.77
C GLN A 313 4.02 23.40 37.85
N ARG A 314 2.73 23.49 38.15
CA ARG A 314 1.84 22.33 38.16
C ARG A 314 1.72 21.67 36.80
N LEU A 315 1.67 22.45 35.72
CA LEU A 315 1.70 21.94 34.35
C LEU A 315 2.96 21.10 34.11
N ARG A 316 4.15 21.63 34.44
CA ARG A 316 5.41 20.88 34.29
C ARG A 316 5.42 19.58 35.09
N GLU A 317 4.90 19.58 36.31
CA GLU A 317 4.77 18.36 37.12
C GLU A 317 3.89 17.31 36.44
N ILE A 318 2.77 17.73 35.83
CA ILE A 318 1.90 16.83 35.07
C ILE A 318 2.66 16.24 33.87
N LEU A 319 3.38 17.06 33.10
CA LEU A 319 4.16 16.58 31.95
C LEU A 319 5.24 15.58 32.40
N SER A 320 6.05 15.95 33.40
CA SER A 320 7.12 15.09 33.93
C SER A 320 6.59 13.81 34.54
N TRP A 321 5.41 13.84 35.17
CA TRP A 321 4.78 12.62 35.68
C TRP A 321 4.44 11.65 34.54
N HIS A 322 3.93 12.15 33.41
CA HIS A 322 3.62 11.29 32.24
C HIS A 322 4.90 10.64 31.71
N GLU A 323 5.95 11.43 31.48
CA GLU A 323 7.24 10.91 31.00
C GLU A 323 7.83 9.88 31.96
N ALA A 324 7.83 10.15 33.27
CA ALA A 324 8.31 9.23 34.31
C ALA A 324 7.51 7.92 34.38
N ASN A 325 6.29 7.92 33.87
CA ASN A 325 5.42 6.74 33.79
C ASN A 325 5.44 6.05 32.42
N GLY A 326 6.41 6.39 31.56
CA GLY A 326 6.56 5.77 30.24
C GLY A 326 5.52 6.23 29.22
N ILE A 327 4.95 7.43 29.41
CA ILE A 327 4.01 8.05 28.47
C ILE A 327 4.73 9.20 27.76
N PRO A 328 5.17 9.03 26.50
CA PRO A 328 5.84 10.09 25.76
C PRO A 328 4.96 11.32 25.61
N VAL A 329 5.52 12.49 25.92
CA VAL A 329 4.85 13.80 25.84
C VAL A 329 5.40 14.59 24.66
N PHE A 330 4.52 15.27 23.94
CA PHE A 330 4.85 16.24 22.90
C PHE A 330 4.37 17.61 23.38
N ASP A 331 5.22 18.37 24.05
CA ASP A 331 4.76 19.54 24.81
C ASP A 331 4.16 20.62 23.88
N PRO A 332 2.85 20.91 23.94
CA PRO A 332 2.24 21.95 23.11
C PRO A 332 2.47 23.37 23.67
N HIS A 333 3.10 23.50 24.85
CA HIS A 333 3.32 24.78 25.53
C HIS A 333 4.69 25.40 25.25
N THR A 334 5.40 24.86 24.27
CA THR A 334 6.66 25.41 23.76
C THR A 334 6.51 25.92 22.33
N HIS A 335 7.44 26.79 21.92
CA HIS A 335 7.56 27.26 20.56
C HIS A 335 8.83 26.75 19.87
N VAL A 336 9.65 25.97 20.57
CA VAL A 336 10.92 25.41 20.08
C VAL A 336 10.68 24.00 19.55
N LEU A 337 11.21 23.68 18.37
CA LEU A 337 11.00 22.41 17.66
C LEU A 337 11.37 21.20 18.53
N GLU A 338 12.55 21.25 19.13
CA GLU A 338 13.12 20.17 19.92
C GLU A 338 12.31 19.92 21.20
N ASP A 339 11.84 20.98 21.84
CA ASP A 339 11.06 20.89 23.08
C ASP A 339 9.64 20.39 22.84
N GLY A 340 9.09 20.59 21.64
CA GLY A 340 7.80 20.02 21.26
C GLY A 340 7.86 18.50 21.06
N GLY A 341 9.04 17.89 21.04
CA GLY A 341 9.24 16.44 20.96
C GLY A 341 8.92 15.79 19.61
N MET A 342 8.32 16.53 18.66
CA MET A 342 7.88 15.99 17.38
C MET A 342 9.00 15.92 16.34
N LYS A 343 9.82 16.98 16.24
CA LYS A 343 10.92 17.08 15.26
C LYS A 343 12.26 16.84 15.94
N VAL A 344 12.99 15.82 15.50
CA VAL A 344 14.39 15.62 15.92
C VAL A 344 15.32 16.50 15.09
N THR A 345 16.23 17.22 15.75
CA THR A 345 17.25 18.04 15.08
C THR A 345 18.62 17.35 15.14
N ASP A 346 18.87 16.45 14.18
CA ASP A 346 20.16 15.79 14.01
C ASP A 346 21.16 16.62 13.16
N TRP A 347 22.35 16.08 12.94
CA TRP A 347 23.36 16.73 12.09
C TRP A 347 22.91 16.90 10.63
N ALA A 348 22.02 16.04 10.13
CA ALA A 348 21.48 16.17 8.78
C ALA A 348 20.53 17.39 8.69
N GLN A 349 19.68 17.60 9.70
CA GLN A 349 18.82 18.78 9.81
C GLN A 349 19.62 20.07 9.89
N LEU A 350 20.65 20.12 10.74
CA LEU A 350 21.52 21.31 10.84
C LEU A 350 22.29 21.55 9.55
N GLY A 351 22.80 20.49 8.92
CA GLY A 351 23.47 20.56 7.62
C GLY A 351 22.54 21.06 6.51
N PHE A 352 21.28 20.64 6.51
CA PHE A 352 20.27 21.15 5.58
C PHE A 352 19.98 22.62 5.84
N LYS A 353 19.68 23.02 7.09
CA LYS A 353 19.44 24.43 7.47
C LYS A 353 20.59 25.33 7.05
N ARG A 354 21.85 24.93 7.31
CA ARG A 354 23.03 25.72 6.92
C ARG A 354 23.15 25.95 5.42
N ARG A 355 22.69 25.00 4.59
CA ARG A 355 22.70 25.13 3.12
C ARG A 355 21.59 26.02 2.58
N VAL A 356 20.44 26.09 3.26
CA VAL A 356 19.23 26.77 2.73
C VAL A 356 18.93 28.08 3.45
N ASP A 357 19.55 28.32 4.61
CA ASP A 357 19.42 29.50 5.44
C ASP A 357 20.73 29.75 6.22
N PRO A 358 21.85 30.05 5.52
CA PRO A 358 23.18 30.22 6.14
C PRO A 358 23.23 31.31 7.22
N HIS A 359 22.30 32.27 7.18
CA HIS A 359 22.25 33.41 8.11
C HIS A 359 21.21 33.27 9.21
N GLY A 360 20.46 32.16 9.25
CA GLY A 360 19.44 31.93 10.28
C GLY A 360 18.26 32.91 10.21
N LEU A 361 17.92 33.40 9.02
CA LEU A 361 16.84 34.39 8.82
C LEU A 361 15.45 33.75 8.86
N LEU A 362 15.35 32.46 8.58
CA LEU A 362 14.07 31.77 8.52
C LEU A 362 13.63 31.31 9.92
N ASN A 363 12.64 32.03 10.44
CA ASN A 363 11.95 31.77 11.72
C ASN A 363 12.92 31.55 12.90
N PRO A 364 13.75 32.55 13.24
CA PRO A 364 14.78 32.44 14.27
C PRO A 364 14.19 32.11 15.66
N GLY A 365 14.98 31.45 16.51
CA GLY A 365 14.55 31.02 17.84
C GLY A 365 13.63 29.78 17.87
N LYS A 366 13.25 29.21 16.72
CA LYS A 366 12.42 28.00 16.65
C LYS A 366 13.19 26.69 16.66
N MET A 367 14.50 26.72 16.39
CA MET A 367 15.38 25.54 16.37
C MET A 367 16.54 25.78 17.33
N ARG A 368 16.46 25.25 18.55
CA ARG A 368 17.50 25.46 19.58
C ARG A 368 18.86 24.94 19.12
N ALA A 369 18.88 23.80 18.43
CA ALA A 369 20.12 23.21 17.93
C ALA A 369 20.88 24.12 16.94
N TRP A 370 20.17 25.01 16.24
CA TRP A 370 20.80 26.03 15.40
C TRP A 370 21.47 27.13 16.23
N GLU A 371 20.82 27.60 17.29
CA GLU A 371 21.39 28.63 18.17
C GLU A 371 22.59 28.08 18.96
N GLU A 372 22.49 26.84 19.43
CA GLU A 372 23.52 26.19 20.25
C GLU A 372 24.62 25.50 19.44
N GLN A 373 24.44 25.39 18.11
CA GLN A 373 25.36 24.67 17.22
C GLN A 373 25.63 23.22 17.67
N SER A 374 24.58 22.56 18.17
CA SER A 374 24.65 21.23 18.75
C SER A 374 23.45 20.38 18.31
N ALA A 375 23.69 19.18 17.79
CA ALA A 375 22.63 18.26 17.39
C ALA A 375 22.02 17.55 18.62
N THR A 376 20.73 17.21 18.54
CA THR A 376 20.02 16.46 19.61
C THR A 376 20.25 14.95 19.54
N ALA A 377 20.89 14.44 18.48
CA ALA A 377 21.21 13.02 18.30
C ALA A 377 22.41 12.81 17.35
N ASP A 378 23.25 11.80 17.66
CA ASP A 378 24.47 11.47 16.90
C ASP A 378 24.24 10.65 15.62
N THR A 379 23.12 9.92 15.52
CA THR A 379 22.83 9.04 14.37
C THR A 379 21.75 9.63 13.48
N SER A 380 21.98 9.58 12.16
CA SER A 380 20.99 9.93 11.14
C SER A 380 20.35 8.64 10.62
N ASP A 381 19.14 8.33 11.09
CA ASP A 381 18.26 7.49 10.28
C ASP A 381 17.66 8.43 9.20
N PRO A 382 17.74 8.13 7.90
CA PRO A 382 17.03 8.90 6.88
C PRO A 382 15.49 8.88 7.04
N ARG A 383 14.94 8.02 7.93
CA ARG A 383 13.55 8.03 8.44
C ARG A 383 13.41 8.77 9.79
N GLY A 384 14.53 9.20 10.37
CA GLY A 384 14.76 9.45 11.79
C GLY A 384 14.24 10.77 12.35
N ALA A 385 13.86 11.73 11.52
CA ALA A 385 13.37 13.01 12.03
C ALA A 385 11.94 12.92 12.62
N PHE A 386 11.19 11.82 12.39
CA PHE A 386 9.77 11.76 12.77
C PHE A 386 9.15 10.35 12.90
N ALA A 387 9.94 9.27 12.97
CA ALA A 387 9.42 7.89 13.11
C ALA A 387 9.06 7.50 14.56
N ALA A 388 8.38 8.37 15.32
CA ALA A 388 7.88 8.01 16.65
C ALA A 388 6.90 6.82 16.58
N SER A 389 6.09 6.75 15.52
CA SER A 389 5.16 5.64 15.21
C SER A 389 5.87 4.28 15.13
N TYR A 390 7.05 4.21 14.50
CA TYR A 390 7.84 2.98 14.38
C TYR A 390 8.69 2.69 15.61
N ARG A 391 9.30 3.70 16.25
CA ARG A 391 10.10 3.49 17.47
C ARG A 391 9.26 2.94 18.62
N ILE A 392 8.00 3.36 18.72
CA ILE A 392 7.04 2.86 19.72
C ILE A 392 6.57 1.44 19.36
N ALA A 393 6.57 1.06 18.07
CA ALA A 393 6.25 -0.30 17.65
C ALA A 393 7.35 -1.32 17.99
N ASP A 394 8.61 -0.88 18.16
CA ASP A 394 9.80 -1.72 18.32
C ASP A 394 10.19 -2.00 19.80
N THR A 395 9.34 -1.63 20.77
CA THR A 395 9.63 -1.77 22.21
C THR A 395 9.53 -3.20 22.77
N SER A 396 9.33 -4.22 21.92
CA SER A 396 9.42 -5.63 22.33
C SER A 396 10.82 -6.08 22.80
N ALA A 397 11.83 -5.20 22.75
CA ALA A 397 13.21 -5.51 23.15
C ALA A 397 13.67 -4.96 24.51
N VAL A 398 12.82 -4.26 25.29
CA VAL A 398 13.23 -3.72 26.60
C VAL A 398 12.34 -4.23 27.72
N GLY A 399 12.64 -5.45 28.18
CA GLY A 399 12.02 -6.06 29.35
C GLY A 399 13.00 -7.00 30.05
N GLY A 400 13.80 -6.46 30.97
CA GLY A 400 14.64 -7.25 31.88
C GLY A 400 15.56 -6.36 32.73
N GLY A 401 15.27 -6.26 34.03
CA GLY A 401 15.94 -5.39 35.02
C GLY A 401 17.38 -5.80 35.43
N PRO A 402 17.86 -5.29 36.58
CA PRO A 402 19.17 -4.66 36.72
C PRO A 402 20.36 -5.60 36.92
N ASN A 403 21.54 -5.08 36.56
CA ASN A 403 22.90 -5.58 36.82
C ASN A 403 23.04 -6.50 38.05
N VAL A 404 23.42 -7.75 37.80
CA VAL A 404 24.21 -8.56 38.75
C VAL A 404 25.37 -9.19 37.97
N ALA A 405 26.58 -8.80 38.34
CA ALA A 405 27.81 -9.39 37.87
C ALA A 405 28.01 -10.79 38.46
N THR A 406 28.34 -11.79 37.64
CA THR A 406 29.16 -12.95 38.06
C THR A 406 29.83 -13.68 36.89
N SER A 407 31.16 -13.70 36.97
CA SER A 407 32.11 -14.79 36.64
C SER A 407 32.07 -15.50 35.28
N ALA A 408 33.11 -15.19 34.49
CA ALA A 408 34.15 -16.11 34.00
C ALA A 408 33.74 -17.56 33.60
N THR A 409 33.96 -17.92 32.34
CA THR A 409 35.23 -18.51 31.88
C THR A 409 35.21 -18.68 30.35
N ALA A 410 36.02 -17.91 29.65
CA ALA A 410 36.49 -18.25 28.31
C ALA A 410 38.02 -18.38 28.40
N ALA A 411 38.49 -19.62 28.26
CA ALA A 411 39.91 -19.94 28.19
C ALA A 411 40.29 -20.20 26.73
N ASP A 412 41.48 -19.70 26.40
CA ASP A 412 42.31 -19.92 25.22
C ASP A 412 41.82 -19.33 23.88
N ALA A 413 42.35 -18.20 23.38
CA ALA A 413 43.76 -17.85 23.12
C ALA A 413 44.44 -18.92 22.26
N SER A 414 45.16 -18.67 21.17
CA SER A 414 45.81 -17.49 20.59
C SER A 414 46.14 -17.95 19.14
N SER A 415 46.56 -17.13 18.17
CA SER A 415 47.70 -16.22 18.21
C SER A 415 47.69 -15.40 16.90
N THR A 416 47.76 -14.07 16.99
CA THR A 416 48.92 -13.20 16.68
C THR A 416 49.37 -13.23 15.21
N ALA A 417 49.74 -12.13 14.55
CA ALA A 417 49.77 -10.68 14.80
C ALA A 417 50.28 -10.05 13.48
N ALA A 418 50.00 -8.75 13.28
CA ALA A 418 50.80 -7.71 12.57
C ALA A 418 51.49 -8.04 11.21
N ASP A 419 51.51 -7.18 10.18
CA ASP A 419 51.81 -5.74 10.23
C ASP A 419 51.54 -5.04 8.87
N SER A 420 51.33 -3.72 8.94
CA SER A 420 51.64 -2.61 8.00
C SER A 420 51.68 -2.74 6.44
N PHE A 421 50.89 -1.86 5.81
CA PHE A 421 51.15 -0.99 4.63
C PHE A 421 51.60 -1.58 3.28
N GLY A 422 50.79 -1.31 2.24
CA GLY A 422 51.23 -1.34 0.84
C GLY A 422 50.10 -1.01 -0.14
N THR A 423 50.04 0.25 -0.58
CA THR A 423 49.26 0.68 -1.75
C THR A 423 49.77 -0.02 -3.02
N HIS A 424 48.94 -0.87 -3.63
CA HIS A 424 49.05 -1.17 -5.06
C HIS A 424 47.67 -1.47 -5.64
N ALA A 425 47.22 -0.57 -6.51
CA ALA A 425 46.23 -0.89 -7.53
C ALA A 425 46.80 -2.03 -8.40
N SER A 426 46.04 -3.11 -8.53
CA SER A 426 46.29 -4.17 -9.50
C SER A 426 45.00 -4.49 -10.25
N SER A 427 45.11 -4.47 -11.58
CA SER A 427 44.06 -4.70 -12.57
C SER A 427 43.34 -6.04 -12.39
N PRO A 428 42.08 -6.18 -12.86
CA PRO A 428 41.31 -7.40 -12.69
C PRO A 428 41.86 -8.51 -13.58
N GLY A 429 42.48 -9.51 -12.94
CA GLY A 429 42.87 -10.76 -13.56
C GLY A 429 41.64 -11.63 -13.86
N SER A 430 41.64 -12.21 -15.05
CA SER A 430 40.68 -13.17 -15.59
C SER A 430 40.33 -14.31 -14.62
N GLY A 431 39.22 -14.18 -13.91
CA GLY A 431 38.55 -15.28 -13.24
C GLY A 431 37.49 -15.88 -14.17
N ARG A 432 37.44 -17.21 -14.30
CA ARG A 432 36.41 -17.93 -15.08
C ARG A 432 35.02 -17.35 -14.76
N ARG A 433 34.45 -16.65 -15.74
CA ARG A 433 33.09 -16.10 -15.66
C ARG A 433 32.14 -17.28 -15.44
N ARG A 434 31.38 -17.28 -14.34
CA ARG A 434 30.31 -18.28 -14.15
C ARG A 434 29.37 -18.20 -15.36
N PRO A 435 28.83 -19.34 -15.86
CA PRO A 435 27.80 -19.29 -16.88
C PRO A 435 26.66 -18.41 -16.38
N ARG A 436 26.23 -17.43 -17.18
CA ARG A 436 25.09 -16.58 -16.82
C ARG A 436 23.83 -17.44 -16.86
N SER A 437 23.19 -17.60 -15.71
CA SER A 437 21.91 -18.31 -15.63
C SER A 437 20.86 -17.60 -16.49
N ARG A 438 19.91 -18.37 -17.02
CA ARG A 438 18.71 -17.86 -17.69
C ARG A 438 17.53 -17.69 -16.72
N LEU A 439 17.75 -17.89 -15.42
CA LEU A 439 16.73 -17.74 -14.38
C LEU A 439 16.98 -16.44 -13.62
N TRP A 440 15.95 -15.59 -13.56
CA TRP A 440 15.99 -14.30 -12.87
C TRP A 440 16.44 -14.44 -11.41
N GLY A 441 15.91 -15.44 -10.69
CA GLY A 441 16.20 -15.67 -9.27
C GLY A 441 17.62 -16.15 -8.97
N GLU A 442 18.41 -16.51 -9.98
CA GLU A 442 19.81 -16.94 -9.81
C GLU A 442 20.81 -15.80 -10.04
N TRP A 443 20.34 -14.61 -10.42
CA TRP A 443 21.16 -13.42 -10.57
C TRP A 443 21.30 -12.68 -9.24
N SER A 444 22.51 -12.21 -8.95
CA SER A 444 22.78 -11.35 -7.79
C SER A 444 22.44 -9.89 -8.09
N THR A 445 22.32 -9.07 -7.04
CA THR A 445 22.17 -7.61 -7.18
C THR A 445 23.31 -7.01 -8.02
N ALA A 446 24.53 -7.52 -7.89
CA ALA A 446 25.67 -7.07 -8.68
C ALA A 446 25.52 -7.40 -10.17
N ASP A 447 25.00 -8.60 -10.49
CA ASP A 447 24.74 -8.99 -11.89
C ASP A 447 23.75 -8.03 -12.57
N PHE A 448 22.69 -7.62 -11.86
CA PHE A 448 21.73 -6.63 -12.37
C PHE A 448 22.31 -5.21 -12.44
N ALA A 449 23.20 -4.83 -11.51
CA ALA A 449 23.80 -3.49 -11.49
C ALA A 449 24.85 -3.29 -12.60
N GLU A 450 25.51 -4.37 -13.03
CA GLU A 450 26.64 -4.32 -13.96
C GLU A 450 26.30 -4.74 -15.40
N ALA A 451 25.22 -5.50 -15.61
CA ALA A 451 24.83 -5.95 -16.93
C ALA A 451 24.12 -4.86 -17.74
N ASP A 452 24.47 -4.74 -19.03
CA ASP A 452 23.61 -4.06 -19.99
C ASP A 452 22.40 -4.95 -20.31
N LEU A 453 21.22 -4.50 -19.90
CA LEU A 453 19.95 -5.21 -20.04
C LEU A 453 19.06 -4.62 -21.13
N SER A 454 19.55 -3.64 -21.89
CA SER A 454 18.76 -2.92 -22.91
C SER A 454 18.21 -3.83 -24.02
N GLN A 455 18.93 -4.90 -24.35
CA GLN A 455 18.53 -5.92 -25.34
C GLN A 455 17.95 -7.19 -24.73
N ALA A 456 17.98 -7.34 -23.40
CA ALA A 456 17.51 -8.54 -22.74
C ALA A 456 15.99 -8.73 -22.89
N VAL A 457 15.56 -9.99 -22.79
CA VAL A 457 14.14 -10.37 -22.79
C VAL A 457 13.78 -11.01 -21.46
N ALA A 458 12.77 -10.48 -20.79
CA ALA A 458 12.14 -11.14 -19.64
C ALA A 458 11.00 -12.05 -20.11
N VAL A 459 10.86 -13.21 -19.49
CA VAL A 459 9.75 -14.15 -19.75
C VAL A 459 9.00 -14.38 -18.44
N LEU A 460 7.74 -13.98 -18.38
CA LEU A 460 6.85 -14.23 -17.24
C LEU A 460 6.00 -15.48 -17.53
N PRO A 461 6.24 -16.61 -16.84
CA PRO A 461 5.45 -17.82 -17.02
C PRO A 461 4.10 -17.68 -16.30
N LEU A 462 3.00 -17.87 -17.04
CA LEU A 462 1.62 -17.81 -16.52
C LEU A 462 0.97 -19.21 -16.65
N GLY A 463 0.76 -19.88 -15.52
CA GLY A 463 0.07 -21.15 -15.40
C GLY A 463 -1.30 -21.06 -14.73
N ALA A 464 -1.81 -22.21 -14.29
CA ALA A 464 -3.01 -22.36 -13.50
C ALA A 464 -2.98 -23.68 -12.68
N VAL A 465 -3.83 -23.73 -11.64
CA VAL A 465 -4.12 -24.94 -10.86
C VAL A 465 -5.63 -25.19 -10.91
N GLU A 466 -6.06 -26.11 -11.76
CA GLU A 466 -7.47 -26.31 -12.10
C GLU A 466 -7.81 -27.74 -12.52
N ALA A 467 -9.10 -28.07 -12.49
CA ALA A 467 -9.58 -29.42 -12.73
C ALA A 467 -9.44 -29.87 -14.20
N HIS A 468 -8.56 -30.83 -14.45
CA HIS A 468 -8.38 -31.48 -15.77
C HIS A 468 -9.01 -32.87 -15.83
N GLY A 469 -10.19 -33.02 -15.25
CA GLY A 469 -10.89 -34.30 -15.15
C GLY A 469 -10.26 -35.28 -14.15
N PRO A 470 -10.74 -36.53 -14.11
CA PRO A 470 -10.31 -37.53 -13.12
C PRO A 470 -8.95 -38.16 -13.42
N HIS A 471 -8.37 -37.93 -14.60
CA HIS A 471 -7.18 -38.63 -15.10
C HIS A 471 -5.90 -37.80 -15.10
N LEU A 472 -6.00 -36.47 -14.96
CA LEU A 472 -4.86 -35.55 -14.92
C LEU A 472 -4.74 -34.86 -13.56
N PRO A 473 -3.53 -34.42 -13.17
CA PRO A 473 -3.34 -33.62 -11.97
C PRO A 473 -3.93 -32.20 -12.13
N LEU A 474 -4.10 -31.47 -11.03
CA LEU A 474 -4.61 -30.09 -11.09
C LEU A 474 -3.62 -29.08 -11.69
N GLY A 475 -2.32 -29.38 -11.63
CA GLY A 475 -1.26 -28.45 -12.07
C GLY A 475 -0.80 -28.66 -13.51
N VAL A 476 -1.63 -29.19 -14.41
CA VAL A 476 -1.24 -29.43 -15.82
C VAL A 476 -0.61 -28.17 -16.40
N ASP A 477 -1.36 -27.07 -16.41
CA ASP A 477 -0.98 -25.80 -17.02
C ASP A 477 0.34 -25.25 -16.51
N ALA A 478 0.57 -25.28 -15.19
CA ALA A 478 1.83 -24.87 -14.59
C ALA A 478 2.99 -25.82 -14.97
N MET A 479 2.77 -27.14 -14.92
CA MET A 479 3.80 -28.14 -15.17
C MET A 479 4.32 -28.12 -16.61
N HIS A 480 3.44 -28.09 -17.60
CA HIS A 480 3.90 -28.08 -18.99
C HIS A 480 4.45 -26.71 -19.41
N ASN A 481 3.96 -25.61 -18.83
CA ASN A 481 4.56 -24.29 -19.04
C ASN A 481 6.04 -24.28 -18.61
N ALA A 482 6.31 -24.70 -17.37
CA ALA A 482 7.67 -24.74 -16.82
C ALA A 482 8.61 -25.65 -17.63
N ASP A 483 8.15 -26.86 -18.00
CA ASP A 483 8.98 -27.83 -18.72
C ASP A 483 9.32 -27.35 -20.14
N LEU A 484 8.34 -26.82 -20.87
CA LEU A 484 8.54 -26.30 -22.23
C LEU A 484 9.42 -25.05 -22.23
N LEU A 485 9.22 -24.13 -21.27
CA LEU A 485 10.07 -22.96 -21.12
C LEU A 485 11.52 -23.36 -20.82
N HIS A 486 11.73 -24.28 -19.87
CA HIS A 486 13.06 -24.75 -19.52
C HIS A 486 13.81 -25.32 -20.74
N ARG A 487 13.14 -26.16 -21.54
CA ARG A 487 13.73 -26.74 -22.77
C ARG A 487 14.02 -25.68 -23.83
N ALA A 488 13.13 -24.70 -24.01
CA ALA A 488 13.34 -23.61 -24.95
C ALA A 488 14.55 -22.76 -24.55
N LEU A 489 14.68 -22.40 -23.26
CA LEU A 489 15.82 -21.66 -22.73
C LEU A 489 17.14 -22.43 -22.94
N ALA A 490 17.13 -23.75 -22.76
CA ALA A 490 18.32 -24.59 -22.99
C ALA A 490 18.73 -24.65 -24.48
N ALA A 491 17.78 -24.43 -25.40
CA ALA A 491 18.03 -24.44 -26.84
C ALA A 491 18.36 -23.05 -27.42
N LEU A 492 18.32 -21.98 -26.62
CA LEU A 492 18.64 -20.63 -27.07
C LEU A 492 20.14 -20.47 -27.39
N PRO A 493 20.48 -19.67 -28.41
CA PRO A 493 21.88 -19.35 -28.70
C PRO A 493 22.50 -18.57 -27.52
N GLU A 494 23.82 -18.69 -27.34
CA GLU A 494 24.54 -18.18 -26.16
C GLU A 494 24.43 -16.66 -26.03
N GLU A 495 24.41 -15.96 -27.15
CA GLU A 495 24.29 -14.50 -27.26
C GLU A 495 22.91 -13.94 -26.89
N ALA A 496 21.85 -14.77 -26.93
CA ALA A 496 20.50 -14.30 -26.61
C ALA A 496 20.35 -14.17 -25.09
N LEU A 497 20.31 -12.93 -24.57
CA LEU A 497 20.11 -12.70 -23.14
C LEU A 497 18.61 -12.77 -22.81
N VAL A 498 18.19 -13.92 -22.28
CA VAL A 498 16.78 -14.18 -21.90
C VAL A 498 16.72 -14.64 -20.46
N LEU A 499 15.87 -14.01 -19.66
CA LEU A 499 15.67 -14.28 -18.24
C LEU A 499 14.23 -14.71 -17.97
N ALA A 500 14.05 -15.96 -17.57
CA ALA A 500 12.78 -16.43 -17.03
C ALA A 500 12.57 -15.94 -15.61
N MET A 501 11.44 -15.28 -15.40
CA MET A 501 10.97 -14.85 -14.09
C MET A 501 10.47 -16.05 -13.27
N PRO A 502 10.32 -15.92 -11.94
CA PRO A 502 9.62 -16.93 -11.14
C PRO A 502 8.23 -17.23 -11.73
N PRO A 503 7.84 -18.51 -11.87
CA PRO A 503 6.56 -18.86 -12.47
C PRO A 503 5.40 -18.45 -11.57
N LEU A 504 4.28 -18.06 -12.20
CA LEU A 504 3.01 -17.84 -11.53
C LEU A 504 2.12 -19.07 -11.76
N ASP A 505 2.16 -19.99 -10.81
CA ASP A 505 1.48 -21.29 -10.93
C ASP A 505 -0.05 -21.19 -10.75
N VAL A 506 -0.54 -20.15 -10.06
CA VAL A 506 -1.97 -19.89 -9.86
C VAL A 506 -2.38 -18.68 -10.70
N GLY A 507 -3.39 -18.88 -11.55
CA GLY A 507 -3.91 -17.89 -12.50
C GLY A 507 -5.39 -17.56 -12.25
N VAL A 508 -6.05 -17.06 -13.29
CA VAL A 508 -7.50 -16.83 -13.32
C VAL A 508 -8.14 -18.07 -13.94
N SER A 509 -8.90 -18.82 -13.14
CA SER A 509 -9.52 -20.11 -13.53
C SER A 509 -11.00 -20.18 -13.12
N CYS A 510 -11.72 -19.06 -13.26
CA CYS A 510 -13.11 -18.92 -12.80
C CYS A 510 -14.09 -19.91 -13.44
N GLU A 511 -13.79 -20.34 -14.67
CA GLU A 511 -14.50 -21.39 -15.39
C GLU A 511 -14.39 -22.77 -14.72
N HIS A 512 -13.42 -22.98 -13.81
CA HIS A 512 -13.16 -24.24 -13.11
C HIS A 512 -13.44 -24.16 -11.60
N ALA A 513 -13.96 -23.04 -11.09
CA ALA A 513 -14.18 -22.80 -9.66
C ALA A 513 -15.15 -23.79 -8.99
N GLY A 514 -16.00 -24.49 -9.76
CA GLY A 514 -16.92 -25.50 -9.25
C GLY A 514 -16.27 -26.85 -8.87
N PHE A 515 -14.98 -27.04 -9.16
CA PHE A 515 -14.29 -28.32 -8.99
C PHE A 515 -13.32 -28.32 -7.82
N ALA A 516 -13.24 -29.46 -7.12
CA ALA A 516 -12.44 -29.59 -5.92
C ALA A 516 -10.93 -29.44 -6.20
N GLY A 517 -10.27 -28.59 -5.42
CA GLY A 517 -8.83 -28.38 -5.47
C GLY A 517 -8.36 -27.29 -6.45
N THR A 518 -9.24 -26.75 -7.29
CA THR A 518 -8.94 -25.56 -8.10
C THR A 518 -8.51 -24.40 -7.20
N LEU A 519 -7.40 -23.74 -7.54
CA LEU A 519 -6.95 -22.51 -6.92
C LEU A 519 -7.06 -21.40 -7.96
N GLU A 520 -7.72 -20.30 -7.60
CA GLU A 520 -7.88 -19.16 -8.50
C GLU A 520 -7.51 -17.84 -7.83
N LEU A 521 -7.00 -16.91 -8.64
CA LEU A 521 -6.94 -15.49 -8.33
C LEU A 521 -8.11 -14.78 -9.00
N SER A 522 -8.60 -13.72 -8.35
CA SER A 522 -9.50 -12.78 -9.02
C SER A 522 -8.75 -12.11 -10.19
N ALA A 523 -9.49 -11.75 -11.25
CA ALA A 523 -8.90 -11.08 -12.41
C ALA A 523 -8.20 -9.77 -12.02
N GLU A 524 -8.73 -9.04 -11.03
CA GLU A 524 -8.14 -7.81 -10.51
C GLU A 524 -6.80 -8.06 -9.81
N THR A 525 -6.74 -9.11 -8.99
CA THR A 525 -5.54 -9.49 -8.24
C THR A 525 -4.44 -9.96 -9.20
N ALA A 526 -4.79 -10.82 -10.16
CA ALA A 526 -3.87 -11.27 -11.20
C ALA A 526 -3.38 -10.09 -12.07
N ALA A 527 -4.28 -9.19 -12.47
CA ALA A 527 -3.92 -8.01 -13.26
C ALA A 527 -2.92 -7.10 -12.53
N ALA A 528 -3.17 -6.84 -11.25
CA ALA A 528 -2.31 -6.01 -10.41
C ALA A 528 -0.92 -6.65 -10.29
N ALA A 529 -0.86 -7.93 -9.89
CA ALA A 529 0.40 -8.66 -9.74
C ALA A 529 1.21 -8.70 -11.04
N TRP A 530 0.59 -9.02 -12.19
CA TRP A 530 1.29 -9.11 -13.46
C TRP A 530 1.78 -7.73 -13.95
N CYS A 531 1.01 -6.66 -13.71
CA CYS A 531 1.45 -5.29 -14.00
C CYS A 531 2.61 -4.85 -13.10
N GLU A 532 2.57 -5.18 -11.81
CA GLU A 532 3.66 -4.85 -10.87
C GLU A 532 4.95 -5.58 -11.22
N LEU A 533 4.86 -6.86 -11.58
CA LEU A 533 6.01 -7.65 -12.05
C LEU A 533 6.58 -7.10 -13.36
N GLY A 534 5.73 -6.71 -14.31
CA GLY A 534 6.19 -6.05 -15.54
C GLY A 534 6.84 -4.68 -15.29
N ALA A 535 6.36 -3.92 -14.30
CA ALA A 535 7.00 -2.67 -13.87
C ALA A 535 8.37 -2.93 -13.22
N CYS A 536 8.55 -4.03 -12.49
CA CYS A 536 9.86 -4.46 -11.99
C CYS A 536 10.84 -4.75 -13.14
N VAL A 537 10.37 -5.42 -14.20
CA VAL A 537 11.17 -5.67 -15.42
C VAL A 537 11.61 -4.36 -16.06
N ALA A 538 10.69 -3.40 -16.23
CA ALA A 538 11.00 -2.08 -16.78
C ALA A 538 12.09 -1.36 -15.95
N ARG A 539 11.96 -1.41 -14.62
CA ARG A 539 12.82 -0.70 -13.67
C ARG A 539 14.28 -1.15 -13.69
N VAL A 540 14.55 -2.41 -14.02
CA VAL A 540 15.94 -2.91 -14.19
C VAL A 540 16.50 -2.65 -15.59
N GLY A 541 15.76 -1.93 -16.45
CA GLY A 541 16.23 -1.53 -17.78
C GLY A 541 15.88 -2.51 -18.91
N ILE A 542 15.11 -3.57 -18.63
CA ILE A 542 14.64 -4.52 -19.66
C ILE A 542 13.43 -3.91 -20.38
N ARG A 543 13.51 -3.83 -21.72
CA ARG A 543 12.46 -3.22 -22.57
C ARG A 543 11.60 -4.23 -23.32
N LYS A 544 11.77 -5.54 -23.06
CA LYS A 544 11.11 -6.63 -23.80
C LYS A 544 10.57 -7.66 -22.81
N LEU A 545 9.27 -7.89 -22.81
CA LEU A 545 8.58 -8.83 -21.91
C LEU A 545 7.67 -9.78 -22.68
N VAL A 546 7.88 -11.08 -22.49
CA VAL A 546 7.00 -12.13 -23.00
C VAL A 546 6.16 -12.68 -21.84
N LEU A 547 4.84 -12.52 -21.93
CA LEU A 547 3.87 -13.22 -21.09
C LEU A 547 3.66 -14.61 -21.72
N TYR A 548 4.26 -15.64 -21.14
CA TYR A 548 4.22 -17.01 -21.66
C TYR A 548 3.12 -17.80 -20.97
N ASN A 549 1.97 -17.90 -21.62
CA ASN A 549 0.73 -18.38 -21.02
C ASN A 549 0.38 -19.80 -21.49
N SER A 550 0.01 -20.65 -20.54
CA SER A 550 -0.45 -22.02 -20.80
C SER A 550 -1.94 -22.24 -20.60
N HIS A 551 -2.63 -21.32 -19.92
CA HIS A 551 -4.01 -21.50 -19.50
C HIS A 551 -4.98 -20.60 -20.29
N GLY A 552 -6.14 -21.14 -20.68
CA GLY A 552 -7.16 -20.43 -21.46
C GLY A 552 -7.74 -19.19 -20.75
N GLY A 553 -8.13 -19.31 -19.48
CA GLY A 553 -8.77 -18.25 -18.69
C GLY A 553 -7.89 -17.02 -18.47
N ASN A 554 -6.57 -17.20 -18.45
CA ASN A 554 -5.60 -16.11 -18.36
C ASN A 554 -5.57 -15.22 -19.62
N HIS A 555 -5.97 -15.75 -20.79
CA HIS A 555 -5.68 -15.14 -22.10
C HIS A 555 -6.19 -13.69 -22.23
N ALA A 556 -7.49 -13.47 -21.99
CA ALA A 556 -8.10 -12.15 -22.17
C ALA A 556 -7.49 -11.12 -21.22
N LEU A 557 -7.18 -11.54 -19.99
CA LEU A 557 -6.55 -10.66 -19.01
C LEU A 557 -5.09 -10.36 -19.38
N ALA A 558 -4.33 -11.36 -19.83
CA ALA A 558 -2.94 -11.20 -20.21
C ALA A 558 -2.80 -10.24 -21.41
N GLU A 559 -3.73 -10.23 -22.36
CA GLU A 559 -3.76 -9.23 -23.44
C GLU A 559 -3.93 -7.80 -22.91
N VAL A 560 -4.83 -7.61 -21.94
CA VAL A 560 -5.05 -6.29 -21.31
C VAL A 560 -3.79 -5.86 -20.56
N VAL A 561 -3.18 -6.76 -19.79
CA VAL A 561 -1.95 -6.49 -19.05
C VAL A 561 -0.79 -6.14 -19.99
N ALA A 562 -0.60 -6.88 -21.08
CA ALA A 562 0.43 -6.58 -22.08
C ALA A 562 0.29 -5.16 -22.63
N ARG A 563 -0.93 -4.74 -23.00
CA ARG A 563 -1.19 -3.37 -23.49
C ARG A 563 -0.95 -2.31 -22.42
N ARG A 564 -1.34 -2.57 -21.16
CA ARG A 564 -1.10 -1.65 -20.04
C ARG A 564 0.40 -1.45 -19.81
N LEU A 565 1.17 -2.52 -19.78
CA LEU A 565 2.62 -2.48 -19.60
C LEU A 565 3.33 -1.77 -20.75
N ARG A 566 2.93 -2.04 -22.00
CA ARG A 566 3.41 -1.30 -23.16
C ARG A 566 3.12 0.20 -23.02
N LYS A 567 1.86 0.57 -22.79
CA LYS A 567 1.44 1.98 -22.66
C LYS A 567 2.21 2.71 -21.56
N ARG A 568 2.46 2.05 -20.43
CA ARG A 568 3.03 2.67 -19.23
C ARG A 568 4.55 2.75 -19.25
N HIS A 569 5.22 1.83 -19.92
CA HIS A 569 6.68 1.64 -19.81
C HIS A 569 7.43 1.65 -21.14
N GLY A 570 6.76 1.92 -22.26
CA GLY A 570 7.40 2.00 -23.59
C GLY A 570 8.16 0.73 -24.00
N MET A 571 7.68 -0.43 -23.51
CA MET A 571 8.30 -1.74 -23.74
C MET A 571 7.54 -2.55 -24.79
N LEU A 572 8.27 -3.42 -25.48
CA LEU A 572 7.69 -4.46 -26.31
C LEU A 572 7.12 -5.55 -25.40
N THR A 573 5.79 -5.68 -25.37
CA THR A 573 5.09 -6.74 -24.66
C THR A 573 4.48 -7.73 -25.64
N VAL A 574 4.71 -9.02 -25.40
CA VAL A 574 4.24 -10.11 -26.25
C VAL A 574 3.47 -11.11 -25.39
N LEU A 575 2.24 -11.44 -25.80
CA LEU A 575 1.51 -12.59 -25.24
C LEU A 575 1.77 -13.81 -26.13
N ALA A 576 2.35 -14.85 -25.54
CA ALA A 576 2.62 -16.10 -26.22
C ALA A 576 1.78 -17.21 -25.59
N MET A 577 0.81 -17.74 -26.34
CA MET A 577 0.09 -18.96 -25.96
C MET A 577 0.97 -20.16 -26.27
N ASN A 578 1.33 -20.93 -25.26
CA ASN A 578 2.39 -21.95 -25.38
C ASN A 578 2.09 -23.08 -26.38
N LEU A 579 0.82 -23.43 -26.55
CA LEU A 579 0.35 -24.39 -27.54
C LEU A 579 -0.08 -23.73 -28.86
N GLY A 580 -0.24 -22.40 -28.89
CA GLY A 580 -0.86 -21.68 -30.00
C GLY A 580 -0.08 -21.82 -31.32
N ALA A 581 1.25 -21.67 -31.29
CA ALA A 581 2.09 -21.77 -32.48
C ALA A 581 2.10 -23.20 -33.06
N SER A 582 2.07 -24.22 -32.21
CA SER A 582 2.01 -25.63 -32.61
C SER A 582 0.66 -26.00 -33.25
N MET A 583 -0.37 -25.18 -33.05
CA MET A 583 -1.70 -25.38 -33.64
C MET A 583 -1.95 -24.47 -34.85
N ALA A 584 -0.98 -23.62 -35.22
CA ALA A 584 -1.12 -22.74 -36.37
C ALA A 584 -1.16 -23.53 -37.70
N PRO A 585 -1.93 -23.06 -38.71
CA PRO A 585 -1.92 -23.69 -40.03
C PRO A 585 -0.50 -23.83 -40.59
N GLY A 586 -0.11 -25.05 -40.95
CA GLY A 586 1.23 -25.37 -41.46
C GLY A 586 2.26 -25.82 -40.42
N SER A 587 1.92 -25.84 -39.13
CA SER A 587 2.75 -26.46 -38.10
C SER A 587 2.79 -27.99 -38.25
N ALA A 588 3.88 -28.63 -37.77
CA ALA A 588 4.00 -30.08 -37.70
C ALA A 588 2.89 -30.76 -36.86
N CYS A 589 2.21 -30.00 -35.99
CA CYS A 589 1.11 -30.51 -35.16
C CYS A 589 -0.29 -30.12 -35.64
N ALA A 590 -0.42 -29.36 -36.75
CA ALA A 590 -1.70 -28.84 -37.23
C ALA A 590 -2.75 -29.94 -37.53
N ASN A 591 -2.31 -31.15 -37.90
CA ASN A 591 -3.18 -32.30 -38.19
C ASN A 591 -2.97 -33.48 -37.23
N LEU A 592 -2.37 -33.24 -36.05
CA LEU A 592 -2.04 -34.30 -35.10
C LEU A 592 -3.29 -34.90 -34.41
N PHE A 593 -4.37 -34.11 -34.36
CA PHE A 593 -5.68 -34.49 -33.84
C PHE A 593 -6.78 -34.16 -34.86
N PRO A 594 -7.92 -34.87 -34.82
CA PRO A 594 -9.07 -34.56 -35.66
C PRO A 594 -9.58 -33.13 -35.44
N GLU A 595 -10.19 -32.54 -36.47
CA GLU A 595 -10.68 -31.16 -36.44
C GLU A 595 -11.69 -30.91 -35.29
N ASP A 596 -12.59 -31.86 -35.04
CA ASP A 596 -13.56 -31.73 -33.95
C ASP A 596 -12.88 -31.78 -32.56
N GLU A 597 -11.80 -32.54 -32.38
CA GLU A 597 -11.01 -32.54 -31.13
C GLU A 597 -10.33 -31.19 -30.93
N MET A 598 -9.73 -30.65 -32.00
CA MET A 598 -9.09 -29.33 -31.98
C MET A 598 -10.07 -28.19 -31.72
N ARG A 599 -11.36 -28.40 -32.03
CA ARG A 599 -12.41 -27.39 -31.84
C ARG A 599 -13.10 -27.49 -30.48
N TYR A 600 -13.32 -28.69 -29.97
CA TYR A 600 -14.19 -28.95 -28.81
C TYR A 600 -13.53 -29.70 -27.65
N GLY A 601 -12.28 -30.17 -27.79
CA GLY A 601 -11.58 -31.02 -26.83
C GLY A 601 -10.31 -30.39 -26.24
N LEU A 602 -10.27 -29.06 -26.13
CA LEU A 602 -9.04 -28.33 -25.78
C LEU A 602 -8.71 -28.28 -24.28
N HIS A 603 -9.57 -28.80 -23.40
CA HIS A 603 -9.33 -28.77 -21.95
C HIS A 603 -9.48 -30.16 -21.33
N GLY A 604 -8.39 -30.69 -20.78
CA GLY A 604 -8.10 -32.05 -20.34
C GLY A 604 -8.31 -33.16 -21.38
N GLY A 605 -8.53 -32.78 -22.65
CA GLY A 605 -8.70 -33.68 -23.78
C GLY A 605 -7.40 -34.30 -24.28
N ALA A 606 -7.39 -34.74 -25.55
CA ALA A 606 -6.30 -35.54 -26.10
C ALA A 606 -4.97 -34.80 -26.15
N LEU A 607 -4.98 -33.48 -26.32
CA LEU A 607 -3.78 -32.65 -26.46
C LEU A 607 -2.98 -32.59 -25.15
N GLU A 608 -3.59 -32.09 -24.08
CA GLU A 608 -2.96 -31.95 -22.76
C GLU A 608 -2.65 -33.31 -22.15
N THR A 609 -3.55 -34.29 -22.34
CA THR A 609 -3.30 -35.67 -21.90
C THR A 609 -2.07 -36.27 -22.59
N SER A 610 -1.93 -36.08 -23.92
CA SER A 610 -0.74 -36.53 -24.66
C SER A 610 0.53 -35.86 -24.13
N LEU A 611 0.48 -34.54 -23.90
CA LEU A 611 1.61 -33.79 -23.40
C LEU A 611 2.05 -34.27 -22.01
N MET A 612 1.10 -34.50 -21.11
CA MET A 612 1.38 -35.01 -19.76
C MET A 612 1.87 -36.46 -19.76
N LEU A 613 1.36 -37.33 -20.65
CA LEU A 613 1.90 -38.68 -20.85
C LEU A 613 3.38 -38.66 -21.28
N HIS A 614 3.81 -37.63 -22.00
CA HIS A 614 5.22 -37.45 -22.36
C HIS A 614 6.05 -36.84 -21.22
N LEU A 615 5.55 -35.77 -20.59
CA LEU A 615 6.33 -34.97 -19.65
C LEU A 615 6.37 -35.58 -18.24
N ARG A 616 5.24 -36.10 -17.76
CA ARG A 616 5.04 -36.59 -16.39
C ARG A 616 4.09 -37.81 -16.36
N PRO A 617 4.41 -38.91 -17.07
CA PRO A 617 3.53 -40.07 -17.21
C PRO A 617 3.04 -40.65 -15.87
N GLN A 618 3.85 -40.56 -14.82
CA GLN A 618 3.54 -41.03 -13.48
C GLN A 618 2.38 -40.29 -12.80
N LEU A 619 2.00 -39.12 -13.30
CA LEU A 619 0.88 -38.33 -12.77
C LEU A 619 -0.42 -38.55 -13.55
N VAL A 620 -0.38 -39.30 -14.66
CA VAL A 620 -1.54 -39.56 -15.51
C VAL A 620 -2.18 -40.89 -15.12
N SER A 621 -3.44 -40.84 -14.70
CA SER A 621 -4.23 -42.04 -14.40
C SER A 621 -4.90 -42.55 -15.69
N THR A 622 -4.19 -43.38 -16.44
CA THR A 622 -4.69 -43.94 -17.72
C THR A 622 -5.95 -44.77 -17.56
N SER A 623 -6.18 -45.39 -16.40
CA SER A 623 -7.41 -46.13 -16.10
C SER A 623 -8.61 -45.22 -15.81
N ALA A 624 -8.37 -43.97 -15.42
CA ALA A 624 -9.42 -42.96 -15.20
C ALA A 624 -9.70 -42.12 -16.46
N ALA A 625 -8.82 -42.17 -17.47
CA ALA A 625 -8.99 -41.46 -18.73
C ALA A 625 -10.22 -41.99 -19.47
N LYS A 626 -11.03 -41.07 -19.97
CA LYS A 626 -12.26 -41.35 -20.74
C LYS A 626 -12.38 -40.34 -21.88
N ASP A 627 -13.32 -40.59 -22.78
CA ASP A 627 -13.74 -39.61 -23.76
C ASP A 627 -14.90 -38.79 -23.18
N PHE A 628 -14.69 -37.49 -23.03
CA PHE A 628 -15.64 -36.57 -22.41
C PHE A 628 -16.31 -35.74 -23.50
N ALA A 629 -17.55 -36.08 -23.84
CA ALA A 629 -18.31 -35.36 -24.86
C ALA A 629 -18.53 -33.89 -24.46
N SER A 630 -18.33 -32.97 -25.41
CA SER A 630 -18.58 -31.55 -25.21
C SER A 630 -20.00 -31.19 -25.66
N ARG A 631 -20.80 -30.59 -24.77
CA ARG A 631 -22.13 -30.05 -25.14
C ARG A 631 -22.06 -28.96 -26.21
N ALA A 632 -20.90 -28.35 -26.44
CA ALA A 632 -20.71 -27.43 -27.56
C ALA A 632 -20.73 -28.14 -28.92
N ALA A 633 -20.31 -29.40 -28.99
CA ALA A 633 -20.35 -30.18 -30.23
C ALA A 633 -21.78 -30.59 -30.64
N GLU A 634 -22.73 -30.53 -29.70
CA GLU A 634 -24.15 -30.80 -29.94
C GLU A 634 -24.89 -29.59 -30.54
N GLN A 635 -24.29 -28.40 -30.49
CA GLN A 635 -24.90 -27.18 -31.03
C GLN A 635 -24.79 -27.16 -32.58
N PRO A 636 -25.77 -26.57 -33.29
CA PRO A 636 -25.66 -26.38 -34.74
C PRO A 636 -24.38 -25.62 -35.10
N LYS A 637 -23.64 -26.11 -36.11
CA LYS A 637 -22.35 -25.52 -36.54
C LYS A 637 -22.49 -24.08 -37.06
N ASP A 638 -23.71 -23.66 -37.41
CA ASP A 638 -24.13 -22.33 -37.86
C ASP A 638 -24.83 -21.48 -36.77
N ALA A 639 -25.01 -22.01 -35.55
CA ALA A 639 -25.61 -21.27 -34.46
C ALA A 639 -24.71 -20.12 -33.98
N ALA A 640 -25.31 -18.95 -33.73
CA ALA A 640 -24.60 -17.78 -33.21
C ALA A 640 -24.11 -17.94 -31.76
N LEU A 641 -24.79 -18.78 -30.96
CA LEU A 641 -24.45 -19.06 -29.56
C LEU A 641 -23.67 -20.38 -29.43
N GLN A 642 -22.48 -20.46 -30.02
CA GLN A 642 -21.59 -21.57 -29.74
C GLN A 642 -20.89 -21.37 -28.41
N LEU A 643 -21.11 -22.31 -27.49
CA LEU A 643 -20.61 -22.26 -26.11
C LEU A 643 -19.10 -22.47 -26.02
N HIS A 644 -18.48 -23.08 -27.03
CA HIS A 644 -17.03 -23.30 -27.08
C HIS A 644 -16.58 -23.40 -28.54
N ALA A 645 -16.24 -22.26 -29.14
CA ALA A 645 -15.63 -22.20 -30.47
C ALA A 645 -14.41 -21.26 -30.44
N PRO A 646 -13.26 -21.68 -31.00
CA PRO A 646 -12.14 -20.77 -31.20
C PRO A 646 -12.54 -19.68 -32.20
N GLY A 647 -12.59 -18.41 -31.78
CA GLY A 647 -12.89 -17.29 -32.68
C GLY A 647 -13.29 -15.98 -32.00
N PHE A 648 -13.39 -14.93 -32.83
CA PHE A 648 -13.74 -13.56 -32.45
C PHE A 648 -15.26 -13.24 -32.53
N ALA A 649 -16.11 -14.22 -32.86
CA ALA A 649 -17.52 -13.96 -33.18
C ALA A 649 -18.42 -13.81 -31.93
N THR A 650 -18.61 -14.87 -31.16
CA THR A 650 -19.47 -14.85 -29.96
C THR A 650 -18.91 -15.83 -28.94
N LYS A 651 -18.74 -15.37 -27.70
CA LYS A 651 -18.29 -16.17 -26.57
C LYS A 651 -19.32 -16.04 -25.45
N THR A 652 -19.68 -17.15 -24.83
CA THR A 652 -20.50 -17.17 -23.62
C THR A 652 -19.61 -17.28 -22.40
N GLY A 653 -20.04 -16.74 -21.26
CA GLY A 653 -19.37 -16.96 -19.97
C GLY A 653 -19.70 -18.34 -19.41
N TRP A 654 -19.27 -19.39 -20.11
CA TRP A 654 -19.48 -20.79 -19.71
C TRP A 654 -18.62 -21.12 -18.49
N LEU A 655 -19.12 -22.02 -17.65
CA LEU A 655 -18.32 -22.76 -16.67
C LEU A 655 -18.07 -24.17 -17.21
N SER A 656 -16.95 -24.80 -16.83
CA SER A 656 -16.52 -26.08 -17.41
C SER A 656 -17.57 -27.20 -17.26
N GLN A 657 -18.37 -27.18 -16.19
CA GLN A 657 -19.53 -28.08 -16.02
C GLN A 657 -20.64 -27.89 -17.05
N ASP A 658 -20.75 -26.71 -17.67
CA ASP A 658 -21.73 -26.45 -18.73
C ASP A 658 -21.40 -27.21 -20.00
N LEU A 659 -20.10 -27.48 -20.24
CA LEU A 659 -19.60 -28.26 -21.37
C LEU A 659 -19.62 -29.76 -21.08
N ASN A 660 -19.20 -30.16 -19.87
CA ASN A 660 -19.27 -31.54 -19.39
C ASN A 660 -19.22 -31.58 -17.86
N ALA A 661 -20.05 -32.41 -17.21
CA ALA A 661 -20.13 -32.51 -15.75
C ALA A 661 -18.80 -32.88 -15.04
N HIS A 662 -17.83 -33.45 -15.76
CA HIS A 662 -16.49 -33.74 -15.22
C HIS A 662 -15.52 -32.55 -15.28
N GLY A 663 -15.93 -31.42 -15.84
CA GLY A 663 -15.10 -30.21 -15.98
C GLY A 663 -14.08 -30.31 -17.11
N VAL A 664 -14.14 -31.36 -17.93
CA VAL A 664 -13.16 -31.71 -18.96
C VAL A 664 -13.86 -32.11 -20.27
N VAL A 665 -13.24 -31.85 -21.41
CA VAL A 665 -13.81 -32.16 -22.74
C VAL A 665 -12.75 -32.72 -23.69
N GLY A 666 -13.15 -33.65 -24.54
CA GLY A 666 -12.28 -34.25 -25.57
C GLY A 666 -12.02 -35.74 -25.35
N ALA A 667 -11.37 -36.34 -26.34
CA ALA A 667 -11.16 -37.78 -26.44
C ALA A 667 -9.84 -38.23 -25.78
N ALA A 668 -9.74 -38.04 -24.47
CA ALA A 668 -8.51 -38.31 -23.72
C ALA A 668 -8.13 -39.80 -23.71
N ALA A 669 -9.08 -40.73 -23.72
CA ALA A 669 -8.76 -42.17 -23.70
C ALA A 669 -8.38 -42.70 -25.08
N THR A 670 -9.06 -42.25 -26.13
CA THR A 670 -8.93 -42.86 -27.46
C THR A 670 -7.91 -42.16 -28.36
N LEU A 671 -7.63 -40.87 -28.15
CA LEU A 671 -6.76 -40.10 -29.04
C LEU A 671 -5.41 -39.70 -28.43
N SER A 672 -5.21 -39.84 -27.12
CA SER A 672 -3.96 -39.45 -26.47
C SER A 672 -2.84 -40.48 -26.61
N SER A 673 -1.58 -40.03 -26.69
CA SER A 673 -0.40 -40.90 -26.66
C SER A 673 0.85 -40.11 -26.28
N ALA A 674 1.85 -40.80 -25.70
CA ALA A 674 3.13 -40.18 -25.35
C ALA A 674 3.90 -39.70 -26.61
N GLU A 675 3.75 -40.39 -27.75
CA GLU A 675 4.38 -40.03 -29.02
C GLU A 675 3.82 -38.71 -29.58
N LYS A 676 2.50 -38.53 -29.50
CA LYS A 676 1.87 -37.24 -29.83
C LYS A 676 2.34 -36.14 -28.88
N GLY A 677 2.44 -36.43 -27.59
CA GLY A 677 2.98 -35.52 -26.58
C GLY A 677 4.42 -35.08 -26.86
N ALA A 678 5.29 -36.02 -27.24
CA ALA A 678 6.67 -35.72 -27.62
C ALA A 678 6.75 -34.85 -28.88
N THR A 679 5.83 -35.04 -29.83
CA THR A 679 5.75 -34.22 -31.04
C THR A 679 5.28 -32.81 -30.73
N LEU A 680 4.22 -32.66 -29.92
CA LEU A 680 3.75 -31.37 -29.41
C LEU A 680 4.86 -30.62 -28.66
N ALA A 681 5.54 -31.30 -27.72
CA ALA A 681 6.56 -30.68 -26.90
C ALA A 681 7.72 -30.14 -27.75
N ARG A 682 8.19 -30.90 -28.74
CA ARG A 682 9.26 -30.45 -29.67
C ARG A 682 8.85 -29.21 -30.44
N GLU A 683 7.65 -29.19 -30.99
CA GLU A 683 7.14 -28.07 -31.77
C GLU A 683 6.94 -26.82 -30.92
N CYS A 684 6.40 -26.96 -29.70
CA CYS A 684 6.22 -25.85 -28.77
C CYS A 684 7.56 -25.24 -28.36
N VAL A 685 8.55 -26.09 -28.04
CA VAL A 685 9.92 -25.67 -27.70
C VAL A 685 10.56 -24.91 -28.84
N GLU A 686 10.49 -25.42 -30.07
CA GLU A 686 11.09 -24.76 -31.23
C GLU A 686 10.39 -23.45 -31.57
N SER A 687 9.06 -23.40 -31.45
CA SER A 687 8.28 -22.18 -31.68
C SER A 687 8.60 -21.10 -30.65
N LEU A 688 8.67 -21.44 -29.36
CA LEU A 688 9.05 -20.50 -28.31
C LEU A 688 10.50 -20.03 -28.48
N ARG A 689 11.42 -20.95 -28.83
CA ARG A 689 12.82 -20.60 -29.11
C ARG A 689 12.92 -19.58 -30.24
N LYS A 690 12.23 -19.78 -31.35
CA LYS A 690 12.18 -18.83 -32.48
C LYS A 690 11.63 -17.47 -32.03
N LEU A 691 10.49 -17.47 -31.34
CA LEU A 691 9.89 -16.23 -30.83
C LEU A 691 10.85 -15.45 -29.93
N LEU A 692 11.52 -16.12 -28.98
CA LEU A 692 12.45 -15.46 -28.07
C LEU A 692 13.67 -14.88 -28.80
N VAL A 693 14.16 -15.54 -29.85
CA VAL A 693 15.23 -15.01 -30.71
C VAL A 693 14.75 -13.78 -31.49
N GLU A 694 13.54 -13.82 -32.05
CA GLU A 694 12.97 -12.68 -32.79
C GLU A 694 12.72 -11.48 -31.87
N VAL A 695 12.13 -11.70 -30.70
CA VAL A 695 11.93 -10.64 -29.69
C VAL A 695 13.27 -10.08 -29.23
N HIS A 696 14.26 -10.93 -28.97
CA HIS A 696 15.61 -10.48 -28.62
C HIS A 696 16.24 -9.63 -29.74
N ALA A 697 16.07 -10.00 -31.01
CA ALA A 697 16.59 -9.24 -32.15
C ALA A 697 15.82 -7.95 -32.47
N ALA A 698 14.59 -7.81 -31.99
CA ALA A 698 13.73 -6.68 -32.30
C ALA A 698 14.28 -5.35 -31.76
N ASP A 699 14.28 -4.32 -32.61
CA ASP A 699 14.52 -2.93 -32.21
C ASP A 699 13.21 -2.33 -31.69
N VAL A 700 13.17 -2.06 -30.38
CA VAL A 700 11.99 -1.52 -29.72
C VAL A 700 11.70 -0.09 -30.17
N ASP A 701 12.73 0.70 -30.46
CA ASP A 701 12.55 2.08 -30.89
C ASP A 701 12.04 2.14 -32.33
N GLU A 702 12.52 1.27 -33.22
CA GLU A 702 11.97 1.15 -34.57
C GLU A 702 10.48 0.75 -34.53
N LEU A 703 10.14 -0.33 -33.82
CA LEU A 703 8.79 -0.87 -33.76
C LEU A 703 7.76 0.05 -33.08
N LEU A 704 8.21 0.91 -32.16
CA LEU A 704 7.35 1.74 -31.32
C LEU A 704 7.51 3.25 -31.59
N SER A 705 8.26 3.65 -32.63
CA SER A 705 8.56 5.06 -32.93
C SER A 705 7.36 5.88 -33.43
N ASP A 706 6.38 5.22 -34.07
CA ASP A 706 5.25 5.89 -34.70
C ASP A 706 4.29 6.51 -33.69
N ARG A 707 3.93 7.77 -33.92
CA ARG A 707 2.93 8.49 -33.12
C ARG A 707 1.56 8.46 -33.80
N PRO A 708 0.46 8.46 -33.03
CA PRO A 708 -0.87 8.59 -33.60
C PRO A 708 -1.00 9.86 -34.45
N LEU A 709 -1.53 9.73 -35.68
CA LEU A 709 -1.77 10.87 -36.58
C LEU A 709 -2.79 11.88 -36.03
N PHE A 710 -3.65 11.44 -35.11
CA PHE A 710 -4.69 12.24 -34.46
C PHE A 710 -4.59 12.05 -32.94
N PRO A 711 -3.66 12.74 -32.26
CA PRO A 711 -3.53 12.63 -30.81
C PRO A 711 -4.74 13.27 -30.09
N PRO A 712 -5.10 12.79 -28.88
CA PRO A 712 -6.19 13.37 -28.10
C PRO A 712 -5.92 14.85 -27.75
N GLN A 713 -6.97 15.69 -27.83
CA GLN A 713 -6.88 17.11 -27.53
C GLN A 713 -6.68 17.32 -26.02
N GLY A 714 -5.48 17.73 -25.61
CA GLY A 714 -5.08 17.90 -24.20
C GLY A 714 -3.68 17.39 -23.90
N ASP A 715 -3.10 16.59 -24.80
CA ASP A 715 -1.74 16.09 -24.68
C ASP A 715 -0.76 17.16 -25.21
N ALA A 716 -0.49 18.18 -24.39
CA ALA A 716 0.50 19.21 -24.67
C ALA A 716 1.92 18.67 -24.41
N GLY A 717 2.30 17.64 -25.16
CA GLY A 717 3.68 17.19 -25.32
C GLY A 717 4.28 16.45 -24.14
N GLY A 718 4.06 15.14 -24.07
CA GLY A 718 4.96 14.25 -23.33
C GLY A 718 4.39 12.86 -23.09
N GLU A 719 5.11 11.83 -23.52
CA GLU A 719 5.04 10.47 -22.96
C GLU A 719 3.87 9.55 -23.37
N LEU A 720 3.50 9.53 -24.66
CA LEU A 720 3.16 8.26 -25.29
C LEU A 720 4.43 7.71 -25.97
N ARG A 721 5.38 7.21 -25.17
CA ARG A 721 6.46 6.34 -25.62
C ARG A 721 6.27 4.96 -25.03
#